data_AF-A0A8T0Y365-F1
#
_entry.id   AF-A0A8T0Y365-F1
#
_cell.length_a   1.000
_cell.length_b   1.000
_cell.length_c   1.000
_cell.angle_alpha   90.00
_cell.angle_beta   90.00
_cell.angle_gamma   90.00
#
_symmetry.space_group_name_H-M   'P 1'
#
loop_
_entity.id
_entity.type
_entity.pdbx_description
1 polymer ?
#
loop_
_entity_poly.entity_id
_entity_poly.type
_entity_poly.pdbx_seq_one_letter_code
_entity_poly.pdbx_strand_id
1 'polypeptide(L)'
;MWYMPDFLLKYSPMTSKKLHPTDIVQFRREYLHSLDDAFPADVTTAKLELSAWLVRMESFFQPTTRGMGDASRTLSIRGNLILKGLILAKRVQTMMHTLVNLHLSLQIPMPKRVVRPLYTCIEILKAVEFMFARKNPILAESSSHLLRQVAHSLFSFFRPLKAHLEASKKFDDTKLDVLAAVTVLEDILNSGESFSYTRITVLDLAAQIAMISPDNGSAASEKGSDLDATVPMGLKDAGEPVKLIWKLRLLSDFQRKIRGACDCSFFYWSRELLHPFLADLYNQPEQANRIQYVVGGFLDAIKLLRGAQHETDNELYVNAYAEFIESVLEEEIVENLCKDVENDLRLHVHSVHLDHLDAPNPKSADFKVLHYYLDLRPIRLHGKTLDLRQHVTHYLESMFYNLTTVALHDWKTYGEMRNLANDKYGLSLADNHLPMGSLDQGLDILQIMRNIQIFVARYNYNLNQQFFLERRSDKGSRHLNSINIHSIASSIRTHGMGIMNTTVNFTYQFLTKKFDIFSQFLFDEYIKSYLQREKRWYKKHRDDKEVDNKYPFDRAFQFNKDIRKLGVSDSGKTFLDQFRMLITEIGNALGYVRMVRSAGMNYCSNAIKFVPDLNHTHFKFEAYAGDGVAEEKNEETGKVLQDEIVGAKLSRETVVAARNLDSVISTLAKNFSENNDYFKVLVKVFQDVTASDEQKHLVNFYTILPALTINYVETTVQAKDLMYKNTRRRESYFSDDGFAIGVAYILAILDQGEQFDALHWFEEVVR
;
A
#
# COMPACT_ATOMS: atom_id res chain seq x y z
N MET A 1 38.76 -21.82 20.21
CA MET A 1 38.12 -22.12 21.51
C MET A 1 39.13 -22.81 22.41
N TRP A 2 39.20 -22.42 23.68
CA TRP A 2 40.10 -23.04 24.66
C TRP A 2 39.28 -23.94 25.59
N TYR A 3 39.73 -25.18 25.77
CA TYR A 3 39.14 -26.12 26.73
C TYR A 3 40.15 -26.40 27.83
N MET A 4 39.73 -26.17 29.07
CA MET A 4 40.54 -26.47 30.25
C MET A 4 40.98 -27.95 30.31
N PRO A 5 40.13 -28.95 29.99
CA PRO A 5 40.57 -30.34 29.97
C PRO A 5 41.70 -30.62 28.96
N ASP A 6 41.66 -30.03 27.77
CA ASP A 6 42.68 -30.25 26.73
C ASP A 6 44.02 -29.61 27.15
N PHE A 7 43.96 -28.46 27.82
CA PHE A 7 45.12 -27.81 28.41
C PHE A 7 45.73 -28.65 29.54
N LEU A 8 44.90 -29.15 30.46
CA LEU A 8 45.36 -30.01 31.56
C LEU A 8 45.97 -31.30 31.04
N LEU A 9 45.35 -31.96 30.05
CA LEU A 9 45.91 -33.16 29.43
C LEU A 9 47.26 -32.89 28.75
N LYS A 10 47.45 -31.71 28.15
CA LYS A 10 48.68 -31.34 27.44
C LYS A 10 49.83 -30.99 28.40
N TYR A 11 49.57 -30.26 29.48
CA TYR A 11 50.62 -29.68 30.34
C TYR A 11 50.69 -30.27 31.75
N SER A 12 49.68 -31.03 32.18
CA SER A 12 49.66 -31.76 33.43
C SER A 12 48.99 -33.14 33.22
N PRO A 13 49.61 -34.02 32.40
CA PRO A 13 49.04 -35.33 32.09
C PRO A 13 48.86 -36.13 33.38
N MET A 14 47.60 -36.33 33.79
CA MET A 14 47.29 -37.09 34.99
C MET A 14 47.53 -38.58 34.74
N THR A 15 48.37 -39.20 35.57
CA THR A 15 48.67 -40.65 35.57
C THR A 15 47.56 -41.51 36.18
N SER A 16 46.44 -40.91 36.59
CA SER A 16 45.31 -41.59 37.23
C SER A 16 44.40 -42.28 36.21
N LYS A 17 44.12 -43.57 36.41
CA LYS A 17 43.11 -44.35 35.67
C LYS A 17 41.65 -43.95 36.01
N LYS A 18 41.43 -42.96 36.88
CA LYS A 18 40.10 -42.51 37.36
C LYS A 18 39.75 -41.11 36.84
N LEU A 19 40.00 -40.82 35.57
CA LEU A 19 39.52 -39.56 34.98
C LEU A 19 38.00 -39.65 34.77
N HIS A 20 37.26 -38.76 35.42
CA HIS A 20 35.83 -38.57 35.17
C HIS A 20 35.64 -37.17 34.55
N PRO A 21 35.08 -37.06 33.34
CA PRO A 21 34.68 -38.12 32.41
C PRO A 21 35.88 -38.82 31.73
N THR A 22 35.71 -40.11 31.37
CA THR A 22 36.71 -40.92 30.66
C THR A 22 36.84 -40.53 29.19
N ASP A 23 35.73 -40.18 28.53
CA ASP A 23 35.71 -39.59 27.18
C ASP A 23 35.21 -38.14 27.25
N ILE A 24 36.16 -37.21 27.11
CA ILE A 24 35.90 -35.78 27.19
C ILE A 24 35.09 -35.29 25.99
N VAL A 25 35.28 -35.87 24.81
CA VAL A 25 34.59 -35.46 23.58
C VAL A 25 33.13 -35.92 23.62
N GLN A 26 32.89 -37.15 24.05
CA GLN A 26 31.53 -37.65 24.26
C GLN A 26 30.80 -36.83 25.33
N PHE A 27 31.44 -36.55 26.46
CA PHE A 27 30.86 -35.70 27.51
C PHE A 27 30.50 -34.30 26.99
N ARG A 28 31.32 -33.69 26.11
CA ARG A 28 30.99 -32.39 25.49
C ARG A 28 29.71 -32.48 24.65
N ARG A 29 29.51 -33.57 23.91
CA ARG A 29 28.31 -33.78 23.09
C ARG A 29 27.07 -34.01 23.96
N GLU A 30 27.18 -34.82 25.00
CA GLU A 30 26.10 -35.06 25.97
C GLU A 30 25.74 -33.77 26.72
N TYR A 31 26.74 -32.99 27.11
CA TYR A 31 26.53 -31.67 27.73
C TYR A 31 25.81 -30.71 26.79
N LEU A 32 26.23 -30.63 25.50
CA LEU A 32 25.54 -29.81 24.50
C LEU A 32 24.07 -30.22 24.35
N HIS A 33 23.78 -31.52 24.29
CA HIS A 33 22.40 -32.00 24.22
C HIS A 33 21.58 -31.61 25.46
N SER A 34 22.15 -31.76 26.66
CA SER A 34 21.49 -31.35 27.90
C SER A 34 21.24 -29.83 27.94
N LEU A 35 22.17 -29.05 27.37
CA LEU A 35 22.09 -27.61 27.30
C LEU A 35 21.03 -27.18 26.27
N ASP A 36 20.93 -27.84 25.12
CA ASP A 36 19.87 -27.58 24.12
C ASP A 36 18.47 -27.83 24.67
N ASP A 37 18.30 -28.84 25.54
CA ASP A 37 17.02 -29.16 26.17
C ASP A 37 16.66 -28.17 27.30
N ALA A 38 17.65 -27.73 28.08
CA ALA A 38 17.44 -26.80 29.20
C ALA A 38 17.33 -25.32 28.77
N PHE A 39 18.01 -24.93 27.69
CA PHE A 39 18.17 -23.54 27.27
C PHE A 39 16.84 -22.78 27.12
N PRO A 40 15.78 -23.31 26.47
CA PRO A 40 14.50 -22.61 26.37
C PRO A 40 13.90 -22.26 27.74
N ALA A 41 13.95 -23.19 28.71
CA ALA A 41 13.44 -22.97 30.06
C ALA A 41 14.26 -21.92 30.83
N ASP A 42 15.59 -21.97 30.71
CA ASP A 42 16.49 -20.99 31.33
C ASP A 42 16.26 -19.58 30.77
N VAL A 43 16.04 -19.45 29.45
CA VAL A 43 15.73 -18.17 28.81
C VAL A 43 14.39 -17.62 29.31
N THR A 44 13.36 -18.47 29.44
CA THR A 44 12.07 -18.02 29.98
C THR A 44 12.19 -17.52 31.41
N THR A 45 12.99 -18.20 32.25
CA THR A 45 13.31 -17.77 33.62
C THR A 45 14.02 -16.41 33.61
N ALA A 46 15.03 -16.25 32.75
CA ALA A 46 15.76 -14.99 32.62
C ALA A 46 14.86 -13.85 32.13
N LYS A 47 13.89 -14.12 31.25
CA LYS A 47 12.91 -13.13 30.79
C LYS A 47 11.94 -12.71 31.89
N LEU A 48 11.49 -13.64 32.73
CA LEU A 48 10.65 -13.31 33.89
C LEU A 48 11.41 -12.46 34.91
N GLU A 49 12.66 -12.84 35.20
CA GLU A 49 13.54 -12.05 36.06
C GLU A 49 13.81 -10.65 35.50
N LEU A 50 14.01 -10.53 34.18
CA LEU A 50 14.14 -9.24 33.50
C LEU A 50 12.89 -8.40 33.74
N SER A 51 11.70 -8.92 33.44
CA SER A 51 10.44 -8.17 33.63
C SER A 51 10.29 -7.66 35.06
N ALA A 52 10.58 -8.49 36.06
CA ALA A 52 10.55 -8.08 37.46
C ALA A 52 11.62 -7.02 37.79
N TRP A 53 12.81 -7.13 37.19
CA TRP A 53 13.89 -6.15 37.34
C TRP A 53 13.55 -4.81 36.67
N LEU A 54 12.97 -4.81 35.48
CA LEU A 54 12.53 -3.63 34.73
C LEU A 54 11.55 -2.78 35.55
N VAL A 55 10.52 -3.44 36.11
CA VAL A 55 9.52 -2.78 36.96
C VAL A 55 10.18 -2.17 38.19
N ARG A 56 11.06 -2.90 38.87
CA ARG A 56 11.78 -2.38 40.04
C ARG A 56 12.72 -1.22 39.69
N MET A 57 13.45 -1.31 38.58
CA MET A 57 14.30 -0.21 38.11
C MET A 57 13.46 1.04 37.85
N GLU A 58 12.29 0.89 37.22
CA GLU A 58 11.37 2.00 37.02
C GLU A 58 10.89 2.61 38.35
N SER A 59 10.42 1.78 39.29
CA SER A 59 9.89 2.28 40.57
C SER A 59 10.95 2.97 41.43
N PHE A 60 12.19 2.47 41.46
CA PHE A 60 13.23 2.99 42.36
C PHE A 60 14.10 4.09 41.74
N PHE A 61 14.15 4.22 40.42
CA PHE A 61 14.87 5.28 39.70
C PHE A 61 13.89 6.28 39.08
N GLN A 62 13.17 6.98 39.96
CA GLN A 62 12.29 8.10 39.61
C GLN A 62 13.03 9.46 39.81
N PRO A 63 12.69 10.49 39.00
CA PRO A 63 13.28 11.83 39.14
C PRO A 63 13.00 12.50 40.49
N THR A 64 11.88 12.16 41.13
CA THR A 64 11.50 12.68 42.45
C THR A 64 11.58 11.59 43.51
N THR A 65 12.23 11.90 44.64
CA THR A 65 12.37 11.01 45.81
C THR A 65 11.25 11.20 46.84
N ARG A 66 10.28 12.09 46.58
CA ARG A 66 9.15 12.35 47.49
C ARG A 66 8.35 11.06 47.71
N GLY A 67 8.30 10.60 48.95
CA GLY A 67 7.55 9.40 49.36
C GLY A 67 8.33 8.08 49.36
N MET A 68 9.64 8.07 49.08
CA MET A 68 10.44 6.82 49.00
C MET A 68 10.98 6.28 50.35
N GLY A 69 10.63 6.89 51.48
CA GLY A 69 11.09 6.47 52.82
C GLY A 69 12.52 6.89 53.14
N ASP A 70 13.22 6.08 53.95
CA ASP A 70 14.61 6.32 54.38
C ASP A 70 15.60 6.32 53.19
N ALA A 71 16.32 7.42 53.03
CA ALA A 71 17.28 7.64 51.95
C ALA A 71 18.40 6.56 51.92
N SER A 72 18.85 6.10 53.09
CA SER A 72 19.86 5.03 53.17
C SER A 72 19.32 3.73 52.58
N ARG A 73 18.10 3.34 52.95
CA ARG A 73 17.45 2.15 52.39
C ARG A 73 17.27 2.27 50.86
N THR A 74 16.82 3.43 50.37
CA THR A 74 16.63 3.67 48.94
C THR A 74 17.93 3.53 48.15
N LEU A 75 19.04 4.11 48.63
CA LEU A 75 20.36 3.97 48.03
C LEU A 75 20.83 2.51 48.02
N SER A 76 20.66 1.78 49.13
CA SER A 76 21.04 0.36 49.19
C SER A 76 20.30 -0.48 48.14
N ILE A 77 18.99 -0.25 47.99
CA ILE A 77 18.17 -0.91 46.96
C ILE A 77 18.65 -0.55 45.55
N ARG A 78 18.88 0.75 45.27
CA ARG A 78 19.41 1.21 43.97
C ARG A 78 20.73 0.53 43.62
N GLY A 79 21.69 0.49 44.55
CA GLY A 79 22.96 -0.20 44.35
C GLY A 79 22.78 -1.70 44.06
N ASN A 80 21.88 -2.38 44.80
CA ASN A 80 21.60 -3.79 44.56
C ASN A 80 20.90 -4.04 43.21
N LEU A 81 20.04 -3.12 42.74
CA LEU A 81 19.40 -3.24 41.43
C LEU A 81 20.40 -3.09 40.28
N ILE A 82 21.39 -2.20 40.40
CA ILE A 82 22.49 -2.07 39.42
C ILE A 82 23.25 -3.40 39.31
N LEU A 83 23.63 -3.98 40.45
CA LEU A 83 24.35 -5.26 40.49
C LEU A 83 23.50 -6.41 39.92
N LYS A 84 22.20 -6.48 40.26
CA LYS A 84 21.29 -7.49 39.73
C LYS A 84 21.17 -7.41 38.20
N GLY A 85 21.09 -6.19 37.65
CA GLY A 85 21.07 -5.99 36.20
C GLY A 85 22.36 -6.49 35.53
N LEU A 86 23.52 -6.20 36.13
CA LEU A 86 24.80 -6.69 35.62
C LEU A 86 24.92 -8.22 35.71
N ILE A 87 24.51 -8.84 36.83
CA ILE A 87 24.54 -10.29 37.00
C ILE A 87 23.61 -10.97 35.98
N LEU A 88 22.41 -10.43 35.80
CA LEU A 88 21.45 -10.94 34.82
C LEU A 88 22.02 -10.88 33.40
N ALA A 89 22.55 -9.71 33.00
CA ALA A 89 23.18 -9.55 31.69
C ALA A 89 24.36 -10.52 31.50
N LYS A 90 25.24 -10.65 32.51
CA LYS A 90 26.39 -11.55 32.39
C LYS A 90 25.98 -13.03 32.36
N ARG A 91 24.95 -13.43 33.10
CA ARG A 91 24.39 -14.78 33.05
C ARG A 91 23.87 -15.10 31.64
N VAL A 92 23.05 -14.21 31.08
CA VAL A 92 22.47 -14.38 29.74
C VAL A 92 23.57 -14.41 28.66
N GLN A 93 24.51 -13.46 28.71
CA GLN A 93 25.65 -13.42 27.79
C GLN A 93 26.47 -14.73 27.87
N THR A 94 26.78 -15.22 29.08
CA THR A 94 27.55 -16.46 29.26
C THR A 94 26.80 -17.67 28.70
N MET A 95 25.48 -17.74 28.91
CA MET A 95 24.62 -18.79 28.38
C MET A 95 24.65 -18.82 26.85
N MET A 96 24.49 -17.65 26.20
CA MET A 96 24.57 -17.52 24.74
C MET A 96 25.95 -17.90 24.19
N HIS A 97 27.02 -17.36 24.78
CA HIS A 97 28.39 -17.69 24.35
C HIS A 97 28.68 -19.18 24.48
N THR A 98 28.24 -19.81 25.57
CA THR A 98 28.49 -21.23 25.80
C THR A 98 27.78 -22.07 24.74
N LEU A 99 26.49 -21.81 24.51
CA LEU A 99 25.71 -22.48 23.48
C LEU A 99 26.31 -22.31 22.07
N VAL A 100 26.44 -21.06 21.61
CA VAL A 100 26.89 -20.76 20.23
C VAL A 100 28.30 -21.29 19.97
N ASN A 101 29.23 -21.12 20.92
CA ASN A 101 30.58 -21.61 20.77
C ASN A 101 30.67 -23.14 20.83
N LEU A 102 29.83 -23.83 21.62
CA LEU A 102 29.80 -25.30 21.64
C LEU A 102 29.29 -25.87 20.32
N HIS A 103 28.23 -25.32 19.73
CA HIS A 103 27.77 -25.73 18.40
C HIS A 103 28.83 -25.50 17.32
N LEU A 104 29.48 -24.32 17.30
CA LEU A 104 30.54 -24.00 16.35
C LEU A 104 31.74 -24.93 16.49
N SER A 105 32.20 -25.18 17.71
CA SER A 105 33.39 -25.98 17.98
C SER A 105 33.20 -27.47 17.75
N LEU A 106 32.02 -28.01 18.07
CA LEU A 106 31.68 -29.41 17.83
C LEU A 106 31.15 -29.67 16.42
N GLN A 107 30.92 -28.60 15.63
CA GLN A 107 30.31 -28.65 14.29
C GLN A 107 28.95 -29.36 14.28
N ILE A 108 28.16 -29.18 15.35
CA ILE A 108 26.82 -29.76 15.49
C ILE A 108 25.80 -28.69 15.10
N PRO A 109 24.92 -28.93 14.11
CA PRO A 109 23.87 -28.00 13.73
C PRO A 109 22.95 -27.64 14.90
N MET A 110 22.59 -26.37 15.03
CA MET A 110 21.65 -25.92 16.06
C MET A 110 20.22 -26.38 15.75
N PRO A 111 19.48 -26.95 16.72
CA PRO A 111 18.09 -27.34 16.51
C PRO A 111 17.17 -26.09 16.43
N LYS A 112 16.13 -26.14 15.59
CA LYS A 112 15.19 -25.00 15.38
C LYS A 112 14.57 -24.47 16.68
N ARG A 113 14.35 -25.33 17.69
CA ARG A 113 13.79 -24.96 19.00
C ARG A 113 14.63 -23.94 19.78
N VAL A 114 15.92 -23.81 19.46
CA VAL A 114 16.87 -22.92 20.16
C VAL A 114 16.94 -21.53 19.50
N VAL A 115 16.52 -21.40 18.24
CA VAL A 115 16.57 -20.14 17.46
C VAL A 115 15.84 -19.01 18.18
N ARG A 116 14.59 -19.25 18.60
CA ARG A 116 13.76 -18.26 19.28
C ARG A 116 14.26 -17.86 20.67
N PRO A 117 14.60 -18.81 21.54
CA PRO A 117 15.27 -18.48 22.79
C PRO A 117 16.58 -17.68 22.60
N LEU A 118 17.36 -17.95 21.53
CA LEU A 118 18.64 -17.28 21.29
C LEU A 118 18.48 -15.79 20.96
N TYR A 119 17.59 -15.42 20.03
CA TYR A 119 17.35 -13.99 19.77
C TYR A 119 16.61 -13.32 20.95
N THR A 120 15.83 -14.07 21.74
CA THR A 120 15.23 -13.56 22.99
C THR A 120 16.32 -13.19 24.01
N CYS A 121 17.46 -13.89 24.03
CA CYS A 121 18.59 -13.45 24.85
C CYS A 121 19.19 -12.13 24.38
N ILE A 122 19.28 -11.89 23.06
CA ILE A 122 19.70 -10.58 22.51
C ILE A 122 18.73 -9.49 23.01
N GLU A 123 17.42 -9.74 22.93
CA GLU A 123 16.40 -8.82 23.44
C GLU A 123 16.61 -8.51 24.93
N ILE A 124 16.90 -9.52 25.76
CA ILE A 124 17.14 -9.33 27.18
C ILE A 124 18.36 -8.43 27.42
N LEU A 125 19.47 -8.68 26.73
CA LEU A 125 20.68 -7.87 26.85
C LEU A 125 20.45 -6.42 26.42
N LYS A 126 19.76 -6.21 25.29
CA LYS A 126 19.43 -4.88 24.78
C LYS A 126 18.41 -4.15 25.62
N ALA A 127 17.45 -4.85 26.23
CA ALA A 127 16.53 -4.26 27.19
C ALA A 127 17.27 -3.76 28.44
N VAL A 128 18.22 -4.54 28.98
CA VAL A 128 19.06 -4.10 30.11
C VAL A 128 19.87 -2.86 29.73
N GLU A 129 20.55 -2.88 28.59
CA GLU A 129 21.35 -1.74 28.08
C GLU A 129 20.48 -0.48 27.93
N PHE A 130 19.32 -0.60 27.28
CA PHE A 130 18.39 0.51 27.07
C PHE A 130 17.87 1.10 28.38
N MET A 131 17.59 0.27 29.38
CA MET A 131 17.15 0.75 30.69
C MET A 131 18.19 1.59 31.41
N PHE A 132 19.44 1.15 31.41
CA PHE A 132 20.53 1.92 32.00
C PHE A 132 20.76 3.22 31.24
N ALA A 133 20.68 3.20 29.90
CA ALA A 133 20.77 4.42 29.09
C ALA A 133 19.62 5.40 29.39
N ARG A 134 18.38 4.91 29.48
CA ARG A 134 17.20 5.75 29.77
C ARG A 134 17.23 6.37 31.16
N LYS A 135 17.79 5.66 32.15
CA LYS A 135 17.92 6.14 33.55
C LYS A 135 19.27 6.80 33.84
N ASN A 136 20.10 7.05 32.83
CA ASN A 136 21.46 7.56 32.99
C ASN A 136 21.56 8.86 33.81
N PRO A 137 20.65 9.86 33.68
CA PRO A 137 20.73 11.07 34.50
C PRO A 137 20.61 10.79 36.00
N ILE A 138 19.65 9.95 36.40
CA ILE A 138 19.40 9.59 37.80
C ILE A 138 20.51 8.69 38.33
N LEU A 139 21.06 7.82 37.48
CA LEU A 139 22.20 6.98 37.81
C LEU A 139 23.45 7.81 38.06
N ALA A 140 23.71 8.84 37.25
CA ALA A 140 24.84 9.75 37.42
C ALA A 140 24.75 10.49 38.76
N GLU A 141 23.58 11.07 39.08
CA GLU A 141 23.33 11.76 40.36
C GLU A 141 23.50 10.83 41.57
N SER A 142 22.95 9.61 41.52
CA SER A 142 22.99 8.69 42.66
C SER A 142 24.34 7.98 42.84
N SER A 143 25.22 7.98 41.84
CA SER A 143 26.45 7.17 41.84
C SER A 143 27.40 7.46 43.01
N SER A 144 27.73 8.73 43.28
CA SER A 144 28.63 9.12 44.37
C SER A 144 28.05 8.77 45.74
N HIS A 145 26.74 9.00 45.92
CA HIS A 145 26.02 8.67 47.15
C HIS A 145 25.98 7.17 47.43
N LEU A 146 25.81 6.34 46.39
CA LEU A 146 25.87 4.88 46.50
C LEU A 146 27.25 4.41 46.95
N LEU A 147 28.31 4.95 46.34
CA LEU A 147 29.68 4.59 46.71
C LEU A 147 30.00 5.00 48.15
N ARG A 148 29.60 6.21 48.56
CA ARG A 148 29.80 6.70 49.94
C ARG A 148 29.06 5.86 50.96
N GLN A 149 27.84 5.41 50.65
CA GLN A 149 27.10 4.52 51.54
C GLN A 149 27.82 3.18 51.74
N VAL A 150 28.30 2.56 50.64
CA VAL A 150 29.05 1.30 50.72
C VAL A 150 30.36 1.48 51.47
N ALA A 151 31.07 2.58 51.23
CA ALA A 151 32.30 2.92 51.94
C ALA A 151 32.08 3.11 53.45
N HIS A 152 31.00 3.79 53.84
CA HIS A 152 30.63 3.97 55.25
C HIS A 152 30.27 2.63 55.91
N SER A 153 29.47 1.79 55.23
CA SER A 153 29.19 0.44 55.72
C SER A 153 30.47 -0.37 55.89
N LEU A 154 31.41 -0.31 54.93
CA LEU A 154 32.68 -1.01 55.02
C LEU A 154 33.51 -0.56 56.23
N PHE A 155 33.67 0.76 56.43
CA PHE A 155 34.46 1.28 57.54
C PHE A 155 33.87 0.96 58.92
N SER A 156 32.54 0.86 59.03
CA SER A 156 31.86 0.51 60.29
C SER A 156 32.32 -0.83 60.88
N PHE A 157 32.79 -1.76 60.04
CA PHE A 157 33.37 -3.04 60.47
C PHE A 157 34.78 -2.91 61.05
N PHE A 158 35.59 -1.98 60.53
CA PHE A 158 36.97 -1.77 60.98
C PHE A 158 37.08 -0.74 62.11
N ARG A 159 36.06 0.09 62.32
CA ARG A 159 36.05 1.10 63.38
C ARG A 159 36.25 0.53 64.79
N PRO A 160 35.62 -0.59 65.21
CA PRO A 160 35.88 -1.20 66.51
C PRO A 160 37.29 -1.75 66.62
N LEU A 161 37.80 -2.35 65.53
CA LEU A 161 39.17 -2.87 65.46
C LEU A 161 40.18 -1.74 65.65
N LYS A 162 39.98 -0.61 64.96
CA LYS A 162 40.81 0.59 65.12
C LYS A 162 40.83 1.09 66.56
N ALA A 163 39.66 1.32 67.15
CA ALA A 163 39.54 1.84 68.51
C ALA A 163 40.19 0.92 69.55
N HIS A 164 40.13 -0.41 69.34
CA HIS A 164 40.80 -1.38 70.20
C HIS A 164 42.32 -1.36 70.04
N LEU A 165 42.83 -1.28 68.81
CA LEU A 165 44.26 -1.22 68.53
C LEU A 165 44.89 0.08 69.04
N GLU A 166 44.20 1.22 68.93
CA GLU A 166 44.64 2.51 69.49
C GLU A 166 44.63 2.52 71.03
N ALA A 167 43.73 1.77 71.67
CA ALA A 167 43.67 1.65 73.12
C ALA A 167 44.72 0.68 73.71
N SER A 168 45.38 -0.12 72.87
CA SER A 168 46.41 -1.07 73.32
C SER A 168 47.67 -0.35 73.80
N LYS A 169 48.17 -0.72 74.98
CA LYS A 169 49.43 -0.20 75.55
C LYS A 169 50.68 -0.97 75.11
N LYS A 170 50.52 -2.15 74.49
CA LYS A 170 51.62 -3.00 73.99
C LYS A 170 51.45 -3.22 72.49
N PHE A 171 52.44 -2.79 71.72
CA PHE A 171 52.50 -2.98 70.28
C PHE A 171 53.48 -4.10 69.95
N ASP A 172 53.00 -5.05 69.14
CA ASP A 172 53.81 -6.04 68.44
C ASP A 172 53.89 -5.61 66.96
N ASP A 173 54.90 -6.04 66.20
CA ASP A 173 55.09 -5.64 64.80
C ASP A 173 53.83 -5.95 63.97
N THR A 174 53.21 -7.11 64.24
CA THR A 174 51.93 -7.52 63.63
C THR A 174 50.77 -6.56 63.95
N LYS A 175 50.71 -6.03 65.18
CA LYS A 175 49.67 -5.07 65.60
C LYS A 175 49.89 -3.70 65.00
N LEU A 176 51.15 -3.28 64.81
CA LEU A 176 51.51 -2.05 64.11
C LEU A 176 51.13 -2.11 62.64
N ASP A 177 51.41 -3.23 61.96
CA ASP A 177 51.03 -3.44 60.56
C ASP A 177 49.51 -3.43 60.37
N VAL A 178 48.77 -4.10 61.27
CA VAL A 178 47.30 -4.09 61.26
C VAL A 178 46.75 -2.69 61.53
N LEU A 179 47.31 -1.95 62.49
CA LEU A 179 46.89 -0.57 62.77
C LEU A 179 47.18 0.33 61.56
N ALA A 180 48.36 0.25 60.96
CA ALA A 180 48.72 1.00 59.76
C ALA A 180 47.76 0.68 58.60
N ALA A 181 47.44 -0.60 58.37
CA ALA A 181 46.49 -1.02 57.36
C ALA A 181 45.08 -0.45 57.60
N VAL A 182 44.59 -0.45 58.84
CA VAL A 182 43.28 0.13 59.19
C VAL A 182 43.27 1.66 59.03
N THR A 183 44.40 2.33 59.29
CA THR A 183 44.53 3.78 59.07
C THR A 183 44.49 4.10 57.58
N VAL A 184 45.20 3.33 56.75
CA VAL A 184 45.15 3.45 55.28
C VAL A 184 43.74 3.18 54.74
N LEU A 185 43.01 2.20 55.29
CA LEU A 185 41.60 1.94 54.94
C LEU A 185 40.73 3.17 55.20
N GLU A 186 40.86 3.78 56.38
CA GLU A 186 40.09 4.98 56.74
C GLU A 186 40.39 6.15 55.80
N ASP A 187 41.68 6.40 55.54
CA ASP A 187 42.10 7.48 54.66
C ASP A 187 41.56 7.29 53.25
N ILE A 188 41.61 6.06 52.70
CA ILE A 188 41.05 5.77 51.36
C ILE A 188 39.53 5.93 51.33
N LEU A 189 38.82 5.50 52.38
CA LEU A 189 37.36 5.57 52.44
C LEU A 189 36.84 7.00 52.69
N ASN A 190 37.64 7.86 53.31
CA ASN A 190 37.27 9.25 53.61
C ASN A 190 37.83 10.29 52.61
N SER A 191 38.91 9.98 51.88
CA SER A 191 39.61 10.95 51.01
C SER A 191 38.91 11.30 49.68
N GLY A 192 37.78 10.68 49.33
CA GLY A 192 37.01 11.13 48.17
C GLY A 192 35.74 10.35 47.85
N GLU A 193 34.96 10.90 46.91
CA GLU A 193 33.70 10.31 46.44
C GLU A 193 33.89 9.33 45.26
N SER A 194 35.12 9.22 44.74
CA SER A 194 35.49 8.35 43.63
C SER A 194 36.50 7.28 44.04
N PHE A 195 36.24 6.06 43.58
CA PHE A 195 37.06 4.88 43.85
C PHE A 195 37.68 4.37 42.55
N SER A 196 38.94 4.76 42.31
CA SER A 196 39.71 4.23 41.17
C SER A 196 40.09 2.77 41.41
N TYR A 197 40.47 2.07 40.32
CA TYR A 197 40.97 0.69 40.41
C TYR A 197 42.16 0.55 41.37
N THR A 198 43.08 1.52 41.35
CA THR A 198 44.24 1.55 42.26
C THR A 198 43.83 1.72 43.72
N ARG A 199 42.94 2.68 44.03
CA ARG A 199 42.42 2.88 45.38
C ARG A 199 41.72 1.64 45.92
N ILE A 200 40.89 1.00 45.11
CA ILE A 200 40.20 -0.24 45.50
C ILE A 200 41.18 -1.38 45.71
N THR A 201 42.26 -1.45 44.93
CA THR A 201 43.28 -2.50 45.09
C THR A 201 44.06 -2.31 46.39
N VAL A 202 44.47 -1.08 46.72
CA VAL A 202 45.11 -0.76 48.00
C VAL A 202 44.15 -1.00 49.16
N LEU A 203 42.87 -0.63 49.01
CA LEU A 203 41.82 -0.92 50.00
C LEU A 203 41.67 -2.43 50.23
N ASP A 204 41.67 -3.23 49.18
CA ASP A 204 41.56 -4.70 49.25
C ASP A 204 42.78 -5.32 49.95
N LEU A 205 43.99 -4.89 49.61
CA LEU A 205 45.23 -5.30 50.28
C LEU A 205 45.24 -4.91 51.77
N ALA A 206 44.89 -3.67 52.09
CA ALA A 206 44.83 -3.18 53.47
C ALA A 206 43.74 -3.90 54.27
N ALA A 207 42.59 -4.21 53.65
CA ALA A 207 41.55 -5.02 54.26
C ALA A 207 42.05 -6.44 54.53
N GLN A 208 42.75 -7.08 53.59
CA GLN A 208 43.31 -8.41 53.79
C GLN A 208 44.31 -8.44 54.95
N ILE A 209 45.21 -7.45 55.05
CA ILE A 209 46.15 -7.31 56.17
C ILE A 209 45.39 -7.09 57.50
N ALA A 210 44.37 -6.23 57.50
CA ALA A 210 43.56 -5.96 58.67
C ALA A 210 42.73 -7.18 59.15
N MET A 211 42.50 -8.17 58.27
CA MET A 211 41.84 -9.44 58.60
C MET A 211 42.81 -10.51 59.10
N ILE A 212 44.13 -10.30 59.01
CA ILE A 212 45.11 -11.22 59.60
C ILE A 212 44.95 -11.13 61.12
N SER A 213 44.39 -12.17 61.73
CA SER A 213 44.24 -12.23 63.19
C SER A 213 45.62 -12.22 63.86
N PRO A 214 45.88 -11.33 64.83
CA PRO A 214 47.14 -11.33 65.59
C PRO A 214 47.32 -12.57 66.48
N ASP A 215 46.26 -13.36 66.74
CA ASP A 215 46.30 -14.50 67.65
C ASP A 215 46.54 -15.86 66.95
N ASN A 216 46.68 -15.89 65.62
CA ASN A 216 46.94 -17.14 64.89
C ASN A 216 48.40 -17.63 64.94
N GLY A 217 49.25 -16.98 65.75
CA GLY A 217 50.65 -17.38 65.97
C GLY A 217 50.85 -18.59 66.90
N SER A 218 49.83 -19.04 67.62
CA SER A 218 49.91 -20.30 68.39
C SER A 218 49.10 -21.40 67.72
N ALA A 219 49.78 -22.18 66.88
CA ALA A 219 49.31 -23.51 66.54
C ALA A 219 49.00 -24.28 67.84
N ALA A 220 47.78 -24.84 67.91
CA ALA A 220 47.41 -26.01 68.69
C ALA A 220 48.29 -26.31 69.93
N SER A 221 47.91 -25.76 71.09
CA SER A 221 48.19 -26.45 72.36
C SER A 221 46.86 -26.69 73.06
N GLU A 222 46.51 -27.97 73.16
CA GLU A 222 45.50 -28.46 74.06
C GLU A 222 45.83 -28.07 75.52
N LYS A 223 44.74 -27.94 76.29
CA LYS A 223 44.64 -27.90 77.76
C LYS A 223 44.95 -26.57 78.46
N GLY A 224 43.94 -26.10 79.19
CA GLY A 224 44.11 -25.14 80.29
C GLY A 224 42.88 -24.29 80.49
N SER A 225 42.01 -24.72 81.39
CA SER A 225 40.99 -23.88 82.02
C SER A 225 41.64 -22.64 82.65
N ASP A 226 41.14 -21.45 82.33
CA ASP A 226 40.73 -20.47 83.34
C ASP A 226 39.96 -19.32 82.69
N LEU A 227 38.95 -18.85 83.43
CA LEU A 227 38.09 -17.74 83.06
C LEU A 227 38.89 -16.44 83.07
N ASP A 228 39.13 -15.87 81.89
CA ASP A 228 39.20 -14.42 81.77
C ASP A 228 38.60 -13.96 80.44
N ALA A 229 37.66 -13.01 80.53
CA ALA A 229 36.79 -12.57 79.47
C ALA A 229 37.52 -11.67 78.44
N THR A 230 38.52 -12.22 77.76
CA THR A 230 39.15 -11.58 76.60
C THR A 230 38.41 -11.98 75.33
N VAL A 231 37.73 -11.00 74.74
CA VAL A 231 37.03 -11.14 73.45
C VAL A 231 38.06 -11.54 72.38
N PRO A 232 37.83 -12.60 71.58
CA PRO A 232 38.82 -13.07 70.60
C PRO A 232 39.19 -11.97 69.59
N MET A 233 40.50 -11.74 69.38
CA MET A 233 41.03 -10.80 68.38
C MET A 233 40.84 -11.35 66.96
N GLY A 234 39.72 -10.98 66.35
CA GLY A 234 39.46 -11.16 64.93
C GLY A 234 38.09 -10.60 64.57
N LEU A 235 37.92 -10.07 63.35
CA LEU A 235 36.57 -9.79 62.85
C LEU A 235 35.81 -11.12 62.79
N LYS A 236 34.73 -11.25 63.57
CA LYS A 236 33.86 -12.45 63.62
C LYS A 236 33.22 -12.80 62.26
N ASP A 237 33.30 -11.93 61.26
CA ASP A 237 32.68 -12.10 59.95
C ASP A 237 33.54 -11.50 58.82
N ALA A 238 34.69 -12.13 58.54
CA ALA A 238 35.62 -11.67 57.49
C ALA A 238 35.02 -11.69 56.06
N GLY A 239 33.88 -12.36 55.85
CA GLY A 239 33.22 -12.45 54.55
C GLY A 239 32.48 -11.17 54.12
N GLU A 240 31.89 -10.43 55.06
CA GLU A 240 31.08 -9.24 54.74
C GLU A 240 31.91 -8.07 54.19
N PRO A 241 33.09 -7.73 54.75
CA PRO A 241 33.97 -6.71 54.19
C PRO A 241 34.43 -7.04 52.76
N VAL A 242 34.73 -8.31 52.47
CA VAL A 242 35.08 -8.77 51.11
C VAL A 242 33.91 -8.56 50.14
N LYS A 243 32.67 -8.88 50.54
CA LYS A 243 31.47 -8.62 49.72
C LYS A 243 31.26 -7.12 49.47
N LEU A 244 31.51 -6.27 50.47
CA LEU A 244 31.39 -4.82 50.33
C LEU A 244 32.46 -4.23 49.42
N ILE A 245 33.71 -4.70 49.50
CA ILE A 245 34.79 -4.32 48.57
C ILE A 245 34.46 -4.77 47.15
N TRP A 246 33.93 -5.99 46.98
CA TRP A 246 33.44 -6.47 45.69
C TRP A 246 32.31 -5.61 45.12
N LYS A 247 31.32 -5.27 45.97
CA LYS A 247 30.22 -4.37 45.62
C LYS A 247 30.73 -2.98 45.22
N LEU A 248 31.68 -2.42 45.96
CA LEU A 248 32.33 -1.14 45.66
C LEU A 248 33.06 -1.19 44.30
N ARG A 249 33.76 -2.29 44.02
CA ARG A 249 34.47 -2.53 42.74
C ARG A 249 33.52 -2.68 41.54
N LEU A 250 32.32 -3.20 41.76
CA LEU A 250 31.33 -3.29 40.68
C LEU A 250 30.60 -1.98 40.46
N LEU A 251 30.22 -1.27 41.54
CA LEU A 251 29.51 0.00 41.44
C LEU A 251 30.40 1.16 40.95
N SER A 252 31.71 1.11 41.17
CA SER A 252 32.64 2.15 40.66
C SER A 252 32.80 2.13 39.14
N ASP A 253 32.63 0.98 38.49
CA ASP A 253 32.82 0.79 37.04
C ASP A 253 31.63 0.07 36.38
N PHE A 254 30.43 0.26 36.91
CA PHE A 254 29.25 -0.47 36.45
C PHE A 254 28.91 -0.16 34.99
N GLN A 255 29.06 1.09 34.54
CA GLN A 255 28.72 1.50 33.17
C GLN A 255 29.55 0.78 32.10
N ARG A 256 30.86 0.60 32.34
CA ARG A 256 31.72 -0.14 31.41
C ARG A 256 31.40 -1.64 31.46
N LYS A 257 31.19 -2.18 32.66
CA LYS A 257 30.85 -3.60 32.86
C LYS A 257 29.52 -3.98 32.22
N ILE A 258 28.50 -3.12 32.32
CA ILE A 258 27.21 -3.32 31.66
C ILE A 258 27.36 -3.26 30.15
N ARG A 259 28.08 -2.26 29.60
CA ARG A 259 28.36 -2.19 28.16
C ARG A 259 29.05 -3.45 27.65
N GLY A 260 30.02 -3.98 28.39
CA GLY A 260 30.68 -5.25 28.03
C GLY A 260 29.81 -6.50 28.24
N ALA A 261 28.89 -6.50 29.21
CA ALA A 261 27.98 -7.61 29.45
C ALA A 261 26.83 -7.68 28.44
N CYS A 262 26.42 -6.53 27.89
CA CYS A 262 25.38 -6.41 26.87
C CYS A 262 25.94 -6.42 25.43
N ASP A 263 27.25 -6.58 25.26
CA ASP A 263 27.89 -6.62 23.94
C ASP A 263 27.61 -7.96 23.24
N CYS A 264 26.95 -7.86 22.09
CA CYS A 264 26.59 -8.98 21.21
C CYS A 264 27.53 -9.11 20.00
N SER A 265 28.68 -8.42 20.00
CA SER A 265 29.67 -8.44 18.90
C SER A 265 30.11 -9.85 18.47
N PHE A 266 30.03 -10.84 19.36
CA PHE A 266 30.34 -12.25 19.08
C PHE A 266 29.47 -12.92 18.01
N PHE A 267 28.32 -12.34 17.66
CA PHE A 267 27.52 -12.84 16.54
C PHE A 267 28.15 -12.54 15.17
N TYR A 268 29.18 -11.71 15.09
CA TYR A 268 29.91 -11.49 13.84
C TYR A 268 30.40 -12.80 13.19
N TRP A 269 30.91 -13.73 14.01
CA TRP A 269 31.42 -15.03 13.56
C TRP A 269 30.32 -16.02 13.17
N SER A 270 29.07 -15.73 13.55
CA SER A 270 27.87 -16.50 13.25
C SER A 270 26.79 -15.61 12.62
N ARG A 271 27.22 -14.67 11.77
CA ARG A 271 26.36 -13.64 11.17
C ARG A 271 25.19 -14.20 10.36
N GLU A 272 25.35 -15.39 9.80
CA GLU A 272 24.32 -16.13 9.06
C GLU A 272 23.09 -16.48 9.90
N LEU A 273 23.18 -16.39 11.24
CA LEU A 273 22.03 -16.57 12.13
C LEU A 273 21.01 -15.43 12.02
N LEU A 274 21.36 -14.31 11.39
CA LEU A 274 20.43 -13.20 11.20
C LEU A 274 19.24 -13.62 10.31
N HIS A 275 19.48 -14.35 9.21
CA HIS A 275 18.44 -14.86 8.32
C HIS A 275 17.33 -15.64 9.07
N PRO A 276 17.63 -16.75 9.77
CA PRO A 276 16.60 -17.51 10.47
C PRO A 276 15.94 -16.74 11.63
N PHE A 277 16.62 -15.74 12.21
CA PHE A 277 15.99 -14.89 13.23
C PHE A 277 14.94 -13.95 12.64
N LEU A 278 15.27 -13.27 11.53
CA LEU A 278 14.33 -12.36 10.88
C LEU A 278 13.19 -13.13 10.20
N ALA A 279 13.46 -14.29 9.60
CA ALA A 279 12.43 -15.15 9.01
C ALA A 279 11.41 -15.65 10.05
N ASP A 280 11.86 -16.09 11.25
CA ASP A 280 10.95 -16.50 12.33
C ASP A 280 10.14 -15.31 12.87
N LEU A 281 10.76 -14.13 13.00
CA LEU A 281 10.09 -12.91 13.42
C LEU A 281 9.05 -12.46 12.40
N TYR A 282 9.34 -12.55 11.10
CA TYR A 282 8.40 -12.19 10.02
C TYR A 282 7.12 -13.04 10.06
N ASN A 283 7.24 -14.30 10.46
CA ASN A 283 6.10 -15.20 10.64
C ASN A 283 5.25 -14.90 11.89
N GLN A 284 5.69 -13.98 12.77
CA GLN A 284 4.98 -13.61 13.99
C GLN A 284 4.74 -12.08 14.05
N PRO A 285 3.74 -11.54 13.33
CA PRO A 285 3.52 -10.10 13.18
C PRO A 285 3.37 -9.35 14.51
N GLU A 286 2.73 -9.95 15.52
CA GLU A 286 2.58 -9.36 16.86
C GLU A 286 3.92 -9.01 17.54
N GLN A 287 5.00 -9.64 17.10
CA GLN A 287 6.35 -9.48 17.65
C GLN A 287 7.25 -8.61 16.79
N ALA A 288 6.72 -7.90 15.78
CA ALA A 288 7.47 -7.02 14.88
C ALA A 288 8.41 -6.05 15.62
N ASN A 289 7.95 -5.49 16.75
CA ASN A 289 8.75 -4.58 17.60
C ASN A 289 10.09 -5.16 18.10
N ARG A 290 10.30 -6.48 18.00
CA ARG A 290 11.53 -7.15 18.43
C ARG A 290 12.66 -7.05 17.43
N ILE A 291 12.35 -6.81 16.15
CA ILE A 291 13.33 -6.68 15.07
C ILE A 291 14.41 -5.65 15.42
N GLN A 292 14.02 -4.51 15.99
CA GLN A 292 14.96 -3.45 16.40
C GLN A 292 16.02 -3.92 17.41
N TYR A 293 15.68 -4.84 18.31
CA TYR A 293 16.60 -5.34 19.32
C TYR A 293 17.55 -6.38 18.74
N VAL A 294 17.04 -7.27 17.88
CA VAL A 294 17.87 -8.26 17.19
C VAL A 294 18.86 -7.56 16.29
N VAL A 295 18.40 -6.66 15.40
CA VAL A 295 19.27 -5.86 14.54
C VAL A 295 20.27 -5.04 15.38
N GLY A 296 19.81 -4.40 16.46
CA GLY A 296 20.68 -3.68 17.39
C GLY A 296 21.76 -4.56 18.06
N GLY A 297 21.48 -5.85 18.27
CA GLY A 297 22.47 -6.84 18.73
C GLY A 297 23.53 -7.15 17.68
N PHE A 298 23.14 -7.34 16.42
CA PHE A 298 24.09 -7.61 15.34
C PHE A 298 24.94 -6.38 14.99
N LEU A 299 24.40 -5.17 15.17
CA LEU A 299 25.14 -3.91 14.98
C LEU A 299 26.26 -3.70 16.00
N ASP A 300 26.27 -4.40 17.15
CA ASP A 300 27.38 -4.33 18.10
C ASP A 300 28.72 -4.79 17.50
N ALA A 301 28.67 -5.72 16.54
CA ALA A 301 29.87 -6.21 15.84
C ALA A 301 30.64 -5.08 15.15
N ILE A 302 29.98 -3.97 14.79
CA ILE A 302 30.65 -2.80 14.21
C ILE A 302 31.68 -2.19 15.19
N LYS A 303 31.43 -2.24 16.50
CA LYS A 303 32.40 -1.78 17.51
C LYS A 303 33.68 -2.61 17.46
N LEU A 304 33.54 -3.91 17.25
CA LEU A 304 34.66 -4.84 17.13
C LEU A 304 35.45 -4.61 15.83
N LEU A 305 34.76 -4.41 14.71
CA LEU A 305 35.38 -4.12 13.42
C LEU A 305 36.15 -2.79 13.43
N ARG A 306 35.62 -1.76 14.08
CA ARG A 306 36.33 -0.48 14.27
C ARG A 306 37.58 -0.60 15.15
N GLY A 307 37.58 -1.55 16.09
CA GLY A 307 38.70 -1.81 17.00
C GLY A 307 39.79 -2.71 16.41
N ALA A 308 39.65 -3.18 15.16
CA ALA A 308 40.66 -3.96 14.47
C ALA A 308 41.95 -3.15 14.28
N GLN A 309 43.05 -3.55 14.89
CA GLN A 309 44.33 -2.85 14.75
C GLN A 309 45.19 -3.34 13.58
N HIS A 310 44.74 -4.38 12.87
CA HIS A 310 45.51 -5.04 11.82
C HIS A 310 45.47 -4.30 10.49
N GLU A 311 44.43 -3.51 10.22
CA GLU A 311 44.26 -2.78 8.97
C GLU A 311 44.33 -1.27 9.17
N THR A 312 44.84 -0.55 8.17
CA THR A 312 44.93 0.91 8.20
C THR A 312 43.58 1.60 7.98
N ASP A 313 42.68 0.95 7.25
CA ASP A 313 41.33 1.43 6.99
C ASP A 313 40.29 0.37 7.40
N ASN A 314 39.69 0.58 8.57
CA ASN A 314 38.65 -0.30 9.10
C ASN A 314 37.26 0.02 8.54
N GLU A 315 37.09 1.13 7.82
CA GLU A 315 35.76 1.54 7.32
C GLU A 315 35.24 0.57 6.27
N LEU A 316 36.13 -0.03 5.46
CA LEU A 316 35.75 -1.01 4.45
C LEU A 316 35.03 -2.23 5.06
N TYR A 317 35.54 -2.78 6.16
CA TYR A 317 34.90 -3.92 6.84
C TYR A 317 33.58 -3.53 7.51
N VAL A 318 33.51 -2.32 8.06
CA VAL A 318 32.29 -1.79 8.67
C VAL A 318 31.20 -1.62 7.62
N ASN A 319 31.53 -1.05 6.46
CA ASN A 319 30.59 -0.85 5.36
C ASN A 319 30.11 -2.18 4.79
N ALA A 320 31.02 -3.13 4.53
CA ALA A 320 30.66 -4.46 4.03
C ALA A 320 29.72 -5.21 5.00
N TYR A 321 29.96 -5.10 6.31
CA TYR A 321 29.08 -5.74 7.30
C TYR A 321 27.75 -5.01 7.49
N ALA A 322 27.74 -3.68 7.36
CA ALA A 322 26.50 -2.90 7.37
C ALA A 322 25.63 -3.22 6.16
N GLU A 323 26.24 -3.32 4.97
CA GLU A 323 25.55 -3.75 3.73
C GLU A 323 24.99 -5.17 3.87
N PHE A 324 25.72 -6.10 4.50
CA PHE A 324 25.20 -7.43 4.80
C PHE A 324 23.94 -7.37 5.69
N ILE A 325 23.93 -6.59 6.77
CA ILE A 325 22.73 -6.47 7.62
C ILE A 325 21.56 -5.87 6.84
N GLU A 326 21.84 -4.87 6.00
CA GLU A 326 20.83 -4.22 5.15
C GLU A 326 20.25 -5.22 4.13
N SER A 327 21.09 -6.03 3.48
CA SER A 327 20.62 -7.04 2.51
C SER A 327 19.76 -8.12 3.16
N VAL A 328 20.15 -8.63 4.33
CA VAL A 328 19.35 -9.64 5.05
C VAL A 328 17.98 -9.06 5.48
N LEU A 329 17.95 -7.79 5.89
CA LEU A 329 16.70 -7.12 6.27
C LEU A 329 15.80 -6.88 5.06
N GLU A 330 16.37 -6.53 3.91
CA GLU A 330 15.65 -6.35 2.65
C GLU A 330 15.03 -7.67 2.18
N GLU A 331 15.82 -8.75 2.12
CA GLU A 331 15.41 -10.08 1.65
C GLU A 331 14.35 -10.74 2.55
N GLU A 332 14.56 -10.74 3.87
CA GLU A 332 13.69 -11.50 4.79
C GLU A 332 12.44 -10.72 5.22
N ILE A 333 12.50 -9.38 5.27
CA ILE A 333 11.39 -8.55 5.77
C ILE A 333 10.80 -7.67 4.68
N VAL A 334 11.60 -6.80 4.06
CA VAL A 334 11.06 -5.75 3.17
C VAL A 334 10.40 -6.35 1.94
N GLU A 335 11.11 -7.24 1.22
CA GLU A 335 10.57 -7.87 0.02
C GLU A 335 9.34 -8.73 0.32
N ASN A 336 9.39 -9.52 1.40
CA ASN A 336 8.29 -10.39 1.79
C ASN A 336 7.07 -9.56 2.20
N LEU A 337 7.26 -8.45 2.93
CA LEU A 337 6.19 -7.53 3.30
C LEU A 337 5.56 -6.86 2.08
N CYS A 338 6.38 -6.39 1.14
CA CYS A 338 5.92 -5.79 -0.10
C CYS A 338 5.05 -6.77 -0.91
N LYS A 339 5.52 -8.00 -1.09
CA LYS A 339 4.81 -9.07 -1.81
C LYS A 339 3.51 -9.46 -1.09
N ASP A 340 3.53 -9.64 0.22
CA ASP A 340 2.35 -10.04 1.00
C ASP A 340 1.28 -8.95 1.03
N VAL A 341 1.66 -7.66 1.17
CA VAL A 341 0.73 -6.53 1.10
C VAL A 341 0.12 -6.42 -0.30
N GLU A 342 0.93 -6.51 -1.35
CA GLU A 342 0.43 -6.48 -2.72
C GLU A 342 -0.53 -7.63 -3.02
N ASN A 343 -0.16 -8.86 -2.64
CA ASN A 343 -0.99 -10.05 -2.83
C ASN A 343 -2.32 -9.94 -2.09
N ASP A 344 -2.30 -9.46 -0.85
CA ASP A 344 -3.52 -9.24 -0.08
C ASP A 344 -4.44 -8.21 -0.75
N LEU A 345 -3.90 -7.08 -1.22
CA LEU A 345 -4.68 -6.07 -1.96
C LEU A 345 -5.26 -6.63 -3.26
N ARG A 346 -4.46 -7.39 -4.02
CA ARG A 346 -4.90 -8.04 -5.27
C ARG A 346 -6.02 -9.03 -5.01
N LEU A 347 -5.88 -9.90 -4.02
CA LEU A 347 -6.88 -10.91 -3.68
C LEU A 347 -8.21 -10.27 -3.28
N HIS A 348 -8.19 -9.20 -2.48
CA HIS A 348 -9.42 -8.50 -2.09
C HIS A 348 -10.12 -7.86 -3.30
N VAL A 349 -9.38 -7.14 -4.16
CA VAL A 349 -9.99 -6.50 -5.33
C VAL A 349 -10.46 -7.54 -6.36
N HIS A 350 -9.69 -8.59 -6.61
CA HIS A 350 -10.07 -9.64 -7.54
C HIS A 350 -11.24 -10.49 -7.03
N SER A 351 -11.38 -10.72 -5.71
CA SER A 351 -12.54 -11.43 -5.15
C SER A 351 -13.88 -10.70 -5.42
N VAL A 352 -13.85 -9.38 -5.59
CA VAL A 352 -15.03 -8.58 -5.94
C VAL A 352 -15.37 -8.67 -7.43
N HIS A 353 -14.37 -8.89 -8.29
CA HIS A 353 -14.52 -8.87 -9.75
C HIS A 353 -14.63 -10.27 -10.39
N LEU A 354 -14.19 -11.31 -9.68
CA LEU A 354 -14.11 -12.68 -10.19
C LEU A 354 -14.88 -13.62 -9.26
N ASP A 355 -16.02 -14.12 -9.73
CA ASP A 355 -16.97 -14.98 -8.98
C ASP A 355 -16.38 -16.30 -8.41
N HIS A 356 -15.13 -16.63 -8.74
CA HIS A 356 -14.46 -17.87 -8.33
C HIS A 356 -13.33 -17.66 -7.32
N LEU A 357 -13.12 -16.43 -6.84
CA LEU A 357 -12.13 -16.11 -5.81
C LEU A 357 -12.83 -15.59 -4.55
N ASP A 358 -12.67 -16.32 -3.45
CA ASP A 358 -13.17 -15.88 -2.15
C ASP A 358 -12.22 -14.88 -1.51
N ALA A 359 -12.78 -13.86 -0.85
CA ALA A 359 -12.00 -12.90 -0.08
C ALA A 359 -11.23 -13.63 1.06
N PRO A 360 -10.02 -13.18 1.42
CA PRO A 360 -9.24 -13.76 2.51
C PRO A 360 -10.04 -13.76 3.82
N ASN A 361 -10.27 -14.95 4.39
CA ASN A 361 -11.01 -15.06 5.66
C ASN A 361 -10.09 -14.65 6.83
N PRO A 362 -10.44 -13.59 7.60
CA PRO A 362 -9.63 -13.14 8.73
C PRO A 362 -9.59 -14.15 9.90
N LYS A 363 -10.43 -15.20 9.87
CA LYS A 363 -10.41 -16.31 10.84
C LYS A 363 -9.56 -17.50 10.39
N SER A 364 -8.93 -17.44 9.22
CA SER A 364 -8.03 -18.49 8.76
C SER A 364 -6.74 -18.49 9.60
N ALA A 365 -6.19 -19.69 9.86
CA ALA A 365 -5.00 -19.86 10.69
C ALA A 365 -3.74 -19.20 10.09
N ASP A 366 -3.72 -19.00 8.77
CA ASP A 366 -2.59 -18.44 8.02
C ASP A 366 -2.69 -16.92 7.81
N PHE A 367 -3.71 -16.26 8.39
CA PHE A 367 -3.89 -14.82 8.22
C PHE A 367 -2.84 -14.03 9.01
N LYS A 368 -1.89 -13.42 8.29
CA LYS A 368 -0.87 -12.54 8.87
C LYS A 368 -1.42 -11.12 9.02
N VAL A 369 -1.39 -10.62 10.25
CA VAL A 369 -1.82 -9.25 10.57
C VAL A 369 -0.67 -8.28 10.27
N LEU A 370 -0.57 -7.81 9.02
CA LEU A 370 0.60 -7.05 8.54
C LEU A 370 0.73 -5.61 9.11
N HIS A 371 -0.34 -5.04 9.70
CA HIS A 371 -0.31 -3.65 10.21
C HIS A 371 0.80 -3.44 11.26
N TYR A 372 1.13 -4.46 12.05
CA TYR A 372 2.19 -4.38 13.06
C TYR A 372 3.57 -4.03 12.48
N TYR A 373 3.84 -4.40 11.22
CA TYR A 373 5.09 -4.02 10.54
C TYR A 373 5.04 -2.59 10.00
N LEU A 374 3.88 -2.15 9.52
CA LEU A 374 3.69 -0.81 8.95
C LEU A 374 3.59 0.30 10.01
N ASP A 375 3.21 -0.07 11.24
CA ASP A 375 3.18 0.83 12.42
C ASP A 375 4.50 0.83 13.20
N LEU A 376 5.50 0.07 12.74
CA LEU A 376 6.80 0.01 13.38
C LEU A 376 7.53 1.35 13.26
N ARG A 377 8.23 1.75 14.32
CA ARG A 377 9.13 2.92 14.26
C ARG A 377 10.33 2.63 13.36
N PRO A 378 10.93 3.63 12.70
CA PRO A 378 12.07 3.43 11.82
C PRO A 378 13.20 2.63 12.49
N ILE A 379 13.61 1.55 11.83
CA ILE A 379 14.68 0.66 12.30
C ILE A 379 16.01 1.39 12.08
N ARG A 380 16.83 1.46 13.12
CA ARG A 380 18.13 2.14 13.06
C ARG A 380 19.19 1.16 12.54
N LEU A 381 19.81 1.50 11.42
CA LEU A 381 20.94 0.80 10.82
C LEU A 381 22.22 1.63 10.98
N HIS A 382 23.33 1.18 10.39
CA HIS A 382 24.58 1.93 10.43
C HIS A 382 24.51 3.20 9.57
N GLY A 383 24.28 4.36 10.19
CA GLY A 383 24.21 5.65 9.49
C GLY A 383 22.95 5.87 8.65
N LYS A 384 22.02 4.90 8.64
CA LYS A 384 20.74 4.92 7.92
C LYS A 384 19.58 4.58 8.85
N THR A 385 18.37 4.97 8.45
CA THR A 385 17.13 4.56 9.10
C THR A 385 16.20 3.96 8.07
N LEU A 386 15.69 2.76 8.34
CA LEU A 386 14.74 2.07 7.48
C LEU A 386 13.32 2.28 8.00
N ASP A 387 12.49 2.95 7.21
CA ASP A 387 11.05 3.05 7.47
C ASP A 387 10.29 2.07 6.57
N LEU A 388 9.77 0.99 7.17
CA LEU A 388 9.06 -0.07 6.44
C LEU A 388 7.82 0.48 5.73
N ARG A 389 7.12 1.45 6.32
CA ARG A 389 5.92 2.06 5.70
C ARG A 389 6.29 2.73 4.39
N GLN A 390 7.33 3.55 4.42
CA GLN A 390 7.78 4.30 3.26
C GLN A 390 8.26 3.38 2.13
N HIS A 391 8.98 2.31 2.45
CA HIS A 391 9.44 1.33 1.46
C HIS A 391 8.27 0.61 0.78
N VAL A 392 7.27 0.17 1.55
CA VAL A 392 6.07 -0.47 1.01
C VAL A 392 5.26 0.51 0.14
N THR A 393 5.09 1.76 0.59
CA THR A 393 4.45 2.82 -0.22
C THR A 393 5.15 3.00 -1.56
N HIS A 394 6.48 3.17 -1.54
CA HIS A 394 7.26 3.39 -2.76
C HIS A 394 7.22 2.19 -3.71
N TYR A 395 7.26 0.96 -3.17
CA TYR A 395 7.13 -0.26 -3.94
C TYR A 395 5.77 -0.33 -4.64
N LEU A 396 4.67 -0.12 -3.91
CA LEU A 396 3.32 -0.17 -4.47
C LEU A 396 3.09 0.93 -5.52
N GLU A 397 3.56 2.15 -5.29
CA GLU A 397 3.49 3.24 -6.28
C GLU A 397 4.22 2.89 -7.57
N SER A 398 5.46 2.42 -7.45
CA SER A 398 6.29 2.03 -8.59
C SER A 398 5.66 0.88 -9.37
N MET A 399 5.16 -0.14 -8.66
CA MET A 399 4.51 -1.31 -9.26
C MET A 399 3.20 -0.93 -9.94
N PHE A 400 2.32 -0.19 -9.27
CA PHE A 400 1.02 0.22 -9.85
C PHE A 400 1.23 1.13 -11.06
N TYR A 401 2.20 2.04 -11.01
CA TYR A 401 2.55 2.88 -12.16
C TYR A 401 3.03 2.01 -13.33
N ASN A 402 4.07 1.20 -13.11
CA ASN A 402 4.65 0.35 -14.16
C ASN A 402 3.61 -0.60 -14.78
N LEU A 403 2.78 -1.25 -13.98
CA LEU A 403 1.74 -2.15 -14.48
C LEU A 403 0.64 -1.40 -15.24
N THR A 404 0.26 -0.20 -14.79
CA THR A 404 -0.69 0.65 -15.52
C THR A 404 -0.10 1.11 -16.86
N THR A 405 1.23 1.35 -16.96
CA THR A 405 1.85 1.68 -18.26
C THR A 405 1.82 0.52 -19.25
N VAL A 406 1.86 -0.73 -18.78
CA VAL A 406 1.75 -1.93 -19.63
C VAL A 406 0.31 -2.16 -20.06
N ALA A 407 -0.64 -2.04 -19.13
CA ALA A 407 -2.06 -2.28 -19.36
C ALA A 407 -2.89 -1.09 -18.86
N LEU A 408 -3.08 -0.09 -19.74
CA LEU A 408 -3.80 1.14 -19.39
C LEU A 408 -5.26 0.90 -18.96
N HIS A 409 -5.89 -0.21 -19.35
CA HIS A 409 -7.28 -0.51 -18.99
C HIS A 409 -7.46 -0.91 -17.51
N ASP A 410 -6.40 -1.41 -16.87
CA ASP A 410 -6.41 -1.83 -15.46
C ASP A 410 -6.26 -0.65 -14.48
N TRP A 411 -6.19 0.58 -14.99
CA TRP A 411 -6.06 1.79 -14.17
C TRP A 411 -7.10 1.87 -13.06
N LYS A 412 -8.32 1.39 -13.33
CA LYS A 412 -9.42 1.40 -12.36
C LYS A 412 -9.19 0.40 -11.23
N THR A 413 -8.75 -0.81 -11.56
CA THR A 413 -8.42 -1.86 -10.59
C THR A 413 -7.29 -1.43 -9.67
N TYR A 414 -6.23 -0.82 -10.22
CA TYR A 414 -5.14 -0.27 -9.40
C TYR A 414 -5.58 0.94 -8.56
N GLY A 415 -6.53 1.75 -9.07
CA GLY A 415 -7.16 2.82 -8.29
C GLY A 415 -7.96 2.30 -7.09
N GLU A 416 -8.69 1.20 -7.26
CA GLU A 416 -9.42 0.54 -6.17
C GLU A 416 -8.47 -0.13 -5.16
N MET A 417 -7.42 -0.80 -5.63
CA MET A 417 -6.36 -1.34 -4.75
C MET A 417 -5.70 -0.24 -3.93
N ARG A 418 -5.49 0.94 -4.51
CA ARG A 418 -4.94 2.10 -3.81
C ARG A 418 -5.87 2.61 -2.71
N ASN A 419 -7.16 2.73 -2.99
CA ASN A 419 -8.13 3.13 -1.95
C ASN A 419 -8.17 2.09 -0.82
N LEU A 420 -8.15 0.80 -1.17
CA LEU A 420 -8.10 -0.29 -0.19
C LEU A 420 -6.82 -0.25 0.65
N ALA A 421 -5.67 0.07 0.06
CA ALA A 421 -4.41 0.21 0.79
C ALA A 421 -4.48 1.34 1.83
N ASN A 422 -5.14 2.45 1.49
CA ASN A 422 -5.37 3.54 2.42
C ASN A 422 -6.33 3.13 3.56
N ASP A 423 -7.44 2.47 3.24
CA ASP A 423 -8.44 2.09 4.24
C ASP A 423 -7.96 0.97 5.17
N LYS A 424 -7.25 -0.03 4.64
CA LYS A 424 -6.81 -1.21 5.40
C LYS A 424 -5.50 -1.01 6.15
N TYR A 425 -4.55 -0.29 5.55
CA TYR A 425 -3.18 -0.15 6.06
C TYR A 425 -2.79 1.29 6.39
N GLY A 426 -3.63 2.28 6.08
CA GLY A 426 -3.28 3.70 6.23
C GLY A 426 -2.14 4.13 5.30
N LEU A 427 -1.98 3.45 4.15
CA LEU A 427 -0.97 3.77 3.15
C LEU A 427 -1.53 4.79 2.17
N SER A 428 -1.07 6.04 2.27
CA SER A 428 -1.39 7.08 1.30
C SER A 428 -0.44 6.96 0.11
N LEU A 429 -0.95 6.40 -0.99
CA LEU A 429 -0.23 6.27 -2.26
C LEU A 429 -0.50 7.49 -3.15
N ALA A 430 0.39 7.82 -4.07
CA ALA A 430 0.19 8.88 -5.07
C ALA A 430 -0.81 8.47 -6.19
N ASP A 431 -1.42 9.48 -6.83
CA ASP A 431 -2.30 9.28 -7.99
C ASP A 431 -1.49 8.95 -9.23
N ASN A 432 -1.91 7.91 -9.95
CA ASN A 432 -1.38 7.63 -11.28
C ASN A 432 -1.98 8.66 -12.23
N HIS A 433 -1.29 9.78 -12.44
CA HIS A 433 -1.67 10.82 -13.43
C HIS A 433 -1.56 10.36 -14.89
N LEU A 434 -1.64 9.05 -15.13
CA LEU A 434 -1.64 8.46 -16.46
C LEU A 434 -2.98 8.76 -17.14
N PRO A 435 -2.98 9.09 -18.44
CA PRO A 435 -4.23 9.30 -19.17
C PRO A 435 -5.08 8.04 -19.10
N MET A 436 -6.38 8.21 -18.85
CA MET A 436 -7.38 7.13 -18.79
C MET A 436 -7.61 6.54 -20.18
N GLY A 437 -6.60 5.86 -20.73
CA GLY A 437 -6.67 5.19 -22.01
C GLY A 437 -7.24 3.78 -21.85
N SER A 438 -8.42 3.51 -22.40
CA SER A 438 -8.72 2.12 -22.73
C SER A 438 -7.81 1.71 -23.90
N LEU A 439 -7.21 0.52 -23.83
CA LEU A 439 -6.51 -0.08 -24.97
C LEU A 439 -7.47 -0.45 -26.12
N ASP A 440 -8.77 -0.28 -25.90
CA ASP A 440 -9.80 -0.24 -26.92
C ASP A 440 -9.52 0.99 -27.82
N GLN A 441 -8.65 0.77 -28.81
CA GLN A 441 -8.30 1.67 -29.92
C GLN A 441 -9.53 1.93 -30.81
N GLY A 442 -10.66 2.29 -30.21
CA GLY A 442 -11.74 2.93 -30.94
C GLY A 442 -11.26 4.29 -31.43
N LEU A 443 -11.72 4.69 -32.62
CA LEU A 443 -11.49 6.05 -33.11
C LEU A 443 -11.99 7.07 -32.08
N ASP A 444 -11.11 8.01 -31.70
CA ASP A 444 -11.48 9.12 -30.82
C ASP A 444 -12.61 9.93 -31.47
N ILE A 445 -13.56 10.41 -30.65
CA ILE A 445 -14.67 11.25 -31.08
C ILE A 445 -14.19 12.46 -31.90
N LEU A 446 -13.05 13.04 -31.56
CA LEU A 446 -12.45 14.16 -32.29
C LEU A 446 -11.98 13.76 -33.69
N GLN A 447 -11.43 12.55 -33.85
CA GLN A 447 -10.98 12.03 -35.14
C GLN A 447 -12.18 11.69 -36.03
N ILE A 448 -13.25 11.13 -35.45
CA ILE A 448 -14.50 10.87 -36.15
C ILE A 448 -15.13 12.19 -36.61
N MET A 449 -15.23 13.18 -35.71
CA MET A 449 -15.81 14.49 -36.01
C MET A 449 -15.07 15.19 -37.16
N ARG A 450 -13.73 15.22 -37.14
CA ARG A 450 -12.91 15.84 -38.20
C ARG A 450 -13.09 15.17 -39.56
N ASN A 451 -13.29 13.85 -39.57
CA ASN A 451 -13.40 13.03 -40.78
C ASN A 451 -14.79 12.40 -40.94
N ILE A 452 -15.85 13.12 -40.54
CA ILE A 452 -17.23 12.58 -40.52
C ILE A 452 -17.65 12.03 -41.88
N GLN A 453 -17.21 12.66 -42.98
CA GLN A 453 -17.47 12.25 -44.35
C GLN A 453 -16.95 10.84 -44.66
N ILE A 454 -15.77 10.50 -44.13
CA ILE A 454 -15.15 9.19 -44.30
C ILE A 454 -15.85 8.18 -43.40
N PHE A 455 -16.17 8.59 -42.16
CA PHE A 455 -16.81 7.74 -41.18
C PHE A 455 -18.18 7.22 -41.64
N VAL A 456 -19.09 8.09 -42.04
CA VAL A 456 -20.46 7.69 -42.43
C VAL A 456 -20.52 6.84 -43.70
N ALA A 457 -19.50 6.95 -44.55
CA ALA A 457 -19.36 6.15 -45.77
C ALA A 457 -18.73 4.77 -45.52
N ARG A 458 -17.84 4.66 -44.51
CA ARG A 458 -17.11 3.42 -44.18
C ARG A 458 -17.80 2.56 -43.12
N TYR A 459 -18.62 3.14 -42.26
CA TYR A 459 -19.26 2.45 -41.15
C TYR A 459 -20.77 2.37 -41.35
N ASN A 460 -21.38 1.27 -40.88
CA ASN A 460 -22.83 1.11 -40.80
C ASN A 460 -23.29 1.18 -39.35
N TYR A 461 -24.38 1.91 -39.14
CA TYR A 461 -25.03 1.98 -37.85
C TYR A 461 -25.98 0.79 -37.63
N ASN A 462 -25.89 0.18 -36.45
CA ASN A 462 -26.87 -0.79 -35.96
C ASN A 462 -27.71 -0.12 -34.86
N LEU A 463 -29.01 0.04 -35.11
CA LEU A 463 -29.92 0.73 -34.21
C LEU A 463 -30.22 -0.10 -32.96
N ASN A 464 -30.29 -1.42 -33.09
CA ASN A 464 -30.68 -2.33 -32.00
C ASN A 464 -29.60 -2.41 -30.91
N GLN A 465 -28.35 -2.60 -31.33
CA GLN A 465 -27.20 -2.73 -30.41
C GLN A 465 -26.46 -1.40 -30.20
N GLN A 466 -26.86 -0.32 -30.88
CA GLN A 466 -26.28 1.03 -30.78
C GLN A 466 -24.75 1.07 -30.95
N PHE A 467 -24.25 0.44 -32.01
CA PHE A 467 -22.83 0.49 -32.37
C PHE A 467 -22.65 0.71 -33.87
N PHE A 468 -21.46 1.17 -34.25
CA PHE A 468 -21.03 1.26 -35.65
C PHE A 468 -20.10 0.12 -35.98
N LEU A 469 -20.27 -0.49 -37.15
CA LEU A 469 -19.38 -1.52 -37.68
C LEU A 469 -18.78 -1.08 -39.00
N GLU A 470 -17.50 -1.31 -39.17
CA GLU A 470 -16.79 -1.05 -40.42
C GLU A 470 -17.26 -1.99 -41.55
N ARG A 471 -17.58 -1.44 -42.74
CA ARG A 471 -18.02 -2.20 -43.93
C ARG A 471 -16.92 -3.09 -44.53
N ARG A 472 -15.66 -2.73 -44.27
CA ARG A 472 -14.48 -3.37 -44.82
C ARG A 472 -13.29 -3.13 -43.91
N SER A 473 -12.57 -4.19 -43.55
CA SER A 473 -11.32 -4.10 -42.78
C SER A 473 -10.23 -3.35 -43.57
N ASP A 474 -9.48 -2.48 -42.89
CA ASP A 474 -8.31 -1.80 -43.45
C ASP A 474 -7.19 -2.81 -43.84
N LYS A 475 -6.35 -2.42 -44.81
CA LYS A 475 -5.31 -3.31 -45.36
C LYS A 475 -4.34 -3.79 -44.27
N GLY A 476 -4.48 -5.05 -43.86
CA GLY A 476 -3.59 -5.71 -42.89
C GLY A 476 -4.29 -6.15 -41.59
N SER A 477 -5.50 -5.66 -41.30
CA SER A 477 -6.26 -6.08 -40.13
C SER A 477 -7.04 -7.38 -40.38
N ARG A 478 -7.12 -8.24 -39.36
CA ARG A 478 -7.95 -9.46 -39.36
C ARG A 478 -9.33 -9.24 -38.76
N HIS A 479 -9.57 -8.07 -38.16
CA HIS A 479 -10.79 -7.74 -37.43
C HIS A 479 -11.44 -6.48 -38.04
N LEU A 480 -12.75 -6.37 -37.88
CA LEU A 480 -13.49 -5.16 -38.22
C LEU A 480 -13.51 -4.24 -37.01
N ASN A 481 -13.31 -2.94 -37.23
CA ASN A 481 -13.42 -1.97 -36.15
C ASN A 481 -14.90 -1.78 -35.78
N SER A 482 -15.19 -1.80 -34.47
CA SER A 482 -16.51 -1.48 -33.93
C SER A 482 -16.43 -0.29 -32.99
N ILE A 483 -17.37 0.64 -33.08
CA ILE A 483 -17.46 1.79 -32.17
C ILE A 483 -18.72 1.64 -31.33
N ASN A 484 -18.54 1.54 -30.02
CA ASN A 484 -19.62 1.38 -29.06
C ASN A 484 -19.82 2.66 -28.22
N ILE A 485 -20.88 2.66 -27.41
CA ILE A 485 -21.22 3.77 -26.51
C ILE A 485 -20.12 4.01 -25.47
N HIS A 486 -19.45 2.96 -24.98
CA HIS A 486 -18.42 3.04 -23.94
C HIS A 486 -17.13 3.70 -24.43
N SER A 487 -16.69 3.44 -25.66
CA SER A 487 -15.51 4.06 -26.28
C SER A 487 -15.74 5.57 -26.44
N ILE A 488 -16.96 5.96 -26.83
CA ILE A 488 -17.35 7.38 -26.94
C ILE A 488 -17.49 8.03 -25.57
N ALA A 489 -18.10 7.36 -24.59
CA ALA A 489 -18.20 7.87 -23.23
C ALA A 489 -16.81 8.09 -22.60
N SER A 490 -15.83 7.25 -22.93
CA SER A 490 -14.44 7.42 -22.49
C SER A 490 -13.74 8.59 -23.19
N SER A 491 -14.05 8.83 -24.47
CA SER A 491 -13.60 10.02 -25.19
C SER A 491 -14.20 11.30 -24.59
N ILE A 492 -15.48 11.28 -24.21
CA ILE A 492 -16.16 12.39 -23.50
C ILE A 492 -15.53 12.62 -22.12
N ARG A 493 -15.13 11.56 -21.40
CA ARG A 493 -14.44 11.68 -20.11
C ARG A 493 -13.11 12.42 -20.24
N THR A 494 -12.37 12.16 -21.32
CA THR A 494 -11.03 12.74 -21.56
C THR A 494 -11.12 14.21 -21.96
N HIS A 495 -12.05 14.53 -22.85
CA HIS A 495 -12.09 15.84 -23.49
C HIS A 495 -13.23 16.76 -22.99
N GLY A 496 -14.12 16.24 -22.16
CA GLY A 496 -15.25 16.95 -21.59
C GLY A 496 -16.52 16.95 -22.45
N MET A 497 -17.64 17.32 -21.82
CA MET A 497 -18.99 17.30 -22.43
C MET A 497 -19.15 18.32 -23.58
N GLY A 498 -18.33 19.38 -23.62
CA GLY A 498 -18.42 20.44 -24.64
C GLY A 498 -18.25 19.94 -26.08
N ILE A 499 -17.63 18.79 -26.28
CA ILE A 499 -17.50 18.17 -27.61
C ILE A 499 -18.85 17.70 -28.16
N MET A 500 -19.83 17.36 -27.31
CA MET A 500 -21.15 16.93 -27.78
C MET A 500 -21.80 18.01 -28.66
N ASN A 501 -21.83 19.25 -28.19
CA ASN A 501 -22.37 20.39 -28.94
C ASN A 501 -21.59 20.65 -30.23
N THR A 502 -20.27 20.54 -30.17
CA THR A 502 -19.39 20.71 -31.33
C THR A 502 -19.65 19.63 -32.38
N THR A 503 -19.84 18.38 -31.95
CA THR A 503 -20.12 17.23 -32.81
C THR A 503 -21.47 17.36 -33.53
N VAL A 504 -22.50 17.84 -32.83
CA VAL A 504 -23.81 18.13 -33.43
C VAL A 504 -23.68 19.21 -34.51
N ASN A 505 -22.91 20.28 -34.26
CA ASN A 505 -22.69 21.35 -35.24
C ASN A 505 -21.95 20.87 -36.50
N PHE A 506 -20.86 20.10 -36.35
CA PHE A 506 -20.18 19.51 -37.51
C PHE A 506 -21.09 18.56 -38.30
N THR A 507 -21.93 17.79 -37.60
CA THR A 507 -22.90 16.91 -38.25
C THR A 507 -23.95 17.72 -39.00
N TYR A 508 -24.45 18.82 -38.45
CA TYR A 508 -25.36 19.75 -39.13
C TYR A 508 -24.74 20.28 -40.44
N GLN A 509 -23.51 20.79 -40.39
CA GLN A 509 -22.80 21.28 -41.59
C GLN A 509 -22.62 20.19 -42.65
N PHE A 510 -22.38 18.94 -42.23
CA PHE A 510 -22.30 17.80 -43.12
C PHE A 510 -23.66 17.48 -43.75
N LEU A 511 -24.73 17.46 -42.96
CA LEU A 511 -26.10 17.23 -43.43
C LEU A 511 -26.54 18.27 -44.45
N THR A 512 -26.22 19.56 -44.24
CA THR A 512 -26.54 20.63 -45.20
C THR A 512 -25.96 20.33 -46.58
N LYS A 513 -24.66 20.00 -46.64
CA LYS A 513 -23.99 19.65 -47.91
C LYS A 513 -24.58 18.42 -48.59
N LYS A 514 -24.98 17.40 -47.80
CA LYS A 514 -25.58 16.17 -48.33
C LYS A 514 -27.03 16.40 -48.79
N PHE A 515 -27.76 17.28 -48.11
CA PHE A 515 -29.10 17.67 -48.50
C PHE A 515 -29.13 18.47 -49.80
N ASP A 516 -28.10 19.30 -50.06
CA ASP A 516 -27.95 19.98 -51.36
C ASP A 516 -27.82 18.97 -52.51
N ILE A 517 -26.99 17.93 -52.33
CA ILE A 517 -26.84 16.83 -53.31
C ILE A 517 -28.15 16.06 -53.46
N PHE A 518 -28.85 15.80 -52.35
CA PHE A 518 -30.16 15.14 -52.36
C PHE A 518 -31.19 15.95 -53.16
N SER A 519 -31.21 17.27 -52.97
CA SER A 519 -32.10 18.18 -53.70
C SER A 519 -31.77 18.22 -55.20
N GLN A 520 -30.48 18.27 -55.56
CA GLN A 520 -30.04 18.22 -56.96
C GLN A 520 -30.47 16.92 -57.65
N PHE A 521 -30.37 15.77 -56.96
CA PHE A 521 -30.80 14.48 -57.50
C PHE A 521 -32.29 14.44 -57.83
N LEU A 522 -33.15 14.98 -56.97
CA LEU A 522 -34.59 15.05 -57.21
C LEU A 522 -34.98 16.15 -58.21
N PHE A 523 -34.09 17.12 -58.48
CA PHE A 523 -34.30 18.17 -59.46
C PHE A 523 -34.04 17.71 -60.90
N ASP A 524 -33.24 16.66 -61.09
CA ASP A 524 -32.95 16.05 -62.40
C ASP A 524 -34.24 15.78 -63.19
N GLU A 525 -34.30 16.28 -64.43
CA GLU A 525 -35.49 16.21 -65.27
C GLU A 525 -35.96 14.78 -65.55
N TYR A 526 -35.04 13.81 -65.64
CA TYR A 526 -35.39 12.40 -65.87
C TYR A 526 -36.08 11.79 -64.64
N ILE A 527 -35.56 12.05 -63.45
CA ILE A 527 -36.12 11.55 -62.19
C ILE A 527 -37.43 12.27 -61.88
N LYS A 528 -37.46 13.59 -62.00
CA LYS A 528 -38.64 14.42 -61.75
C LYS A 528 -39.80 14.07 -62.68
N SER A 529 -39.56 13.91 -63.97
CA SER A 529 -40.61 13.55 -64.94
C SER A 529 -41.17 12.15 -64.69
N TYR A 530 -40.33 11.19 -64.29
CA TYR A 530 -40.77 9.84 -63.92
C TYR A 530 -41.65 9.87 -62.65
N LEU A 531 -41.19 10.52 -61.59
CA LEU A 531 -41.94 10.61 -60.32
C LEU A 531 -43.30 11.30 -60.53
N GLN A 532 -43.37 12.33 -61.37
CA GLN A 532 -44.62 12.98 -61.74
C GLN A 532 -45.55 12.08 -62.58
N ARG A 533 -45.01 11.18 -63.39
CA ARG A 533 -45.79 10.20 -64.16
C ARG A 533 -46.38 9.13 -63.23
N GLU A 534 -45.57 8.60 -62.30
CA GLU A 534 -46.04 7.62 -61.31
C GLU A 534 -47.08 8.21 -60.36
N LYS A 535 -46.86 9.42 -59.85
CA LYS A 535 -47.85 10.13 -59.02
C LYS A 535 -49.18 10.32 -59.74
N ARG A 536 -49.15 10.69 -61.03
CA ARG A 536 -50.36 10.82 -61.86
C ARG A 536 -51.03 9.48 -62.12
N TRP A 537 -50.26 8.41 -62.30
CA TRP A 537 -50.81 7.08 -62.50
C TRP A 537 -51.49 6.57 -61.23
N TYR A 538 -50.83 6.66 -60.07
CA TYR A 538 -51.37 6.25 -58.78
C TYR A 538 -52.67 7.00 -58.45
N LYS A 539 -52.69 8.32 -58.61
CA LYS A 539 -53.90 9.13 -58.36
C LYS A 539 -55.09 8.74 -59.27
N LYS A 540 -54.84 8.20 -60.46
CA LYS A 540 -55.89 7.79 -61.41
C LYS A 540 -56.45 6.39 -61.16
N HIS A 541 -55.63 5.49 -60.61
CA HIS A 541 -55.97 4.07 -60.44
C HIS A 541 -56.11 3.68 -58.97
N ARG A 542 -56.10 4.65 -58.05
CA ARG A 542 -56.18 4.41 -56.60
C ARG A 542 -57.46 3.66 -56.22
N ASP A 543 -58.58 4.03 -56.84
CA ASP A 543 -59.92 3.52 -56.53
C ASP A 543 -60.28 2.27 -57.38
N ASP A 544 -59.33 1.74 -58.17
CA ASP A 544 -59.55 0.54 -59.00
C ASP A 544 -59.49 -0.74 -58.14
N LYS A 545 -60.40 -1.69 -58.43
CA LYS A 545 -60.51 -2.97 -57.68
C LYS A 545 -59.25 -3.84 -57.72
N GLU A 546 -58.39 -3.67 -58.72
CA GLU A 546 -57.13 -4.42 -58.87
C GLU A 546 -55.98 -3.83 -58.05
N VAL A 547 -56.05 -2.54 -57.72
CA VAL A 547 -55.00 -1.79 -57.02
C VAL A 547 -55.32 -1.66 -55.53
N ASP A 548 -56.60 -1.63 -55.14
CA ASP A 548 -57.08 -1.69 -53.75
C ASP A 548 -56.34 -0.73 -52.79
N ASN A 549 -56.16 0.53 -53.21
CA ASN A 549 -55.38 1.54 -52.48
C ASN A 549 -53.90 1.19 -52.19
N LYS A 550 -53.32 0.19 -52.85
CA LYS A 550 -51.92 -0.25 -52.67
C LYS A 550 -51.06 0.09 -53.87
N TYR A 551 -49.81 0.50 -53.64
CA TYR A 551 -48.87 0.76 -54.73
C TYR A 551 -48.28 -0.57 -55.26
N PRO A 552 -48.48 -0.92 -56.55
CA PRO A 552 -48.10 -2.26 -57.05
C PRO A 552 -46.59 -2.54 -57.07
N PHE A 553 -46.20 -3.74 -56.64
CA PHE A 553 -44.80 -4.19 -56.63
C PHE A 553 -44.15 -4.17 -58.03
N ASP A 554 -44.84 -4.67 -59.05
CA ASP A 554 -44.30 -4.78 -60.41
C ASP A 554 -43.88 -3.43 -61.00
N ARG A 555 -44.59 -2.34 -60.64
CA ARG A 555 -44.25 -0.99 -61.08
C ARG A 555 -43.02 -0.45 -60.36
N ALA A 556 -42.90 -0.69 -59.06
CA ALA A 556 -41.70 -0.34 -58.29
C ALA A 556 -40.46 -1.07 -58.82
N PHE A 557 -40.61 -2.36 -59.17
CA PHE A 557 -39.54 -3.17 -59.76
C PHE A 557 -39.17 -2.71 -61.18
N GLN A 558 -40.17 -2.38 -62.00
CA GLN A 558 -39.96 -1.86 -63.35
C GLN A 558 -39.23 -0.51 -63.33
N PHE A 559 -39.55 0.39 -62.38
CA PHE A 559 -38.81 1.63 -62.20
C PHE A 559 -37.34 1.41 -61.83
N ASN A 560 -37.05 0.44 -60.96
CA ASN A 560 -35.67 0.06 -60.64
C ASN A 560 -34.92 -0.41 -61.90
N LYS A 561 -35.56 -1.23 -62.75
CA LYS A 561 -35.00 -1.65 -64.04
C LYS A 561 -34.82 -0.50 -65.03
N ASP A 562 -35.75 0.43 -65.11
CA ASP A 562 -35.70 1.55 -66.05
C ASP A 562 -34.64 2.59 -65.65
N ILE A 563 -34.44 2.83 -64.35
CA ILE A 563 -33.33 3.67 -63.89
C ILE A 563 -31.97 3.02 -64.17
N ARG A 564 -31.84 1.69 -64.07
CA ARG A 564 -30.59 0.98 -64.42
C ARG A 564 -30.16 1.22 -65.87
N LYS A 565 -31.11 1.49 -66.78
CA LYS A 565 -30.82 1.78 -68.19
C LYS A 565 -30.26 3.18 -68.43
N LEU A 566 -30.40 4.10 -67.48
CA LEU A 566 -29.91 5.49 -67.59
C LEU A 566 -28.37 5.57 -67.48
N GLY A 567 -27.71 4.52 -67.01
CA GLY A 567 -26.27 4.41 -66.95
C GLY A 567 -25.76 3.93 -65.59
N VAL A 568 -24.52 3.47 -65.60
CA VAL A 568 -23.77 3.04 -64.42
C VAL A 568 -22.57 3.98 -64.28
N SER A 569 -22.30 4.43 -63.07
CA SER A 569 -21.11 5.26 -62.79
C SER A 569 -19.80 4.49 -62.99
N ASP A 570 -18.67 5.20 -63.08
CA ASP A 570 -17.31 4.62 -63.18
C ASP A 570 -17.01 3.60 -62.06
N SER A 571 -17.73 3.69 -60.94
CA SER A 571 -17.63 2.79 -59.78
C SER A 571 -18.48 1.51 -59.89
N GLY A 572 -19.20 1.29 -60.99
CA GLY A 572 -20.10 0.15 -61.18
C GLY A 572 -21.44 0.27 -60.44
N LYS A 573 -21.76 1.45 -59.87
CA LYS A 573 -22.99 1.72 -59.10
C LYS A 573 -24.03 2.46 -59.96
N THR A 574 -25.29 2.06 -59.84
CA THR A 574 -26.42 2.71 -60.53
C THR A 574 -26.77 4.04 -59.87
N PHE A 575 -27.49 4.92 -60.57
CA PHE A 575 -27.96 6.19 -59.98
C PHE A 575 -28.79 5.97 -58.71
N LEU A 576 -29.62 4.92 -58.68
CA LEU A 576 -30.43 4.59 -57.52
C LEU A 576 -29.59 4.02 -56.36
N ASP A 577 -28.50 3.31 -56.65
CA ASP A 577 -27.51 2.91 -55.63
C ASP A 577 -26.80 4.11 -55.01
N GLN A 578 -26.43 5.11 -55.82
CA GLN A 578 -25.82 6.35 -55.34
C GLN A 578 -26.77 7.13 -54.44
N PHE A 579 -28.04 7.19 -54.81
CA PHE A 579 -29.06 7.85 -54.01
C PHE A 579 -29.35 7.09 -52.70
N ARG A 580 -29.40 5.75 -52.73
CA ARG A 580 -29.48 4.93 -51.52
C ARG A 580 -28.31 5.20 -50.59
N MET A 581 -27.07 5.18 -51.10
CA MET A 581 -25.88 5.46 -50.29
C MET A 581 -25.92 6.86 -49.67
N LEU A 582 -26.40 7.86 -50.41
CA LEU A 582 -26.57 9.22 -49.91
C LEU A 582 -27.55 9.26 -48.71
N ILE A 583 -28.70 8.58 -48.83
CA ILE A 583 -29.69 8.46 -47.74
C ILE A 583 -29.09 7.70 -46.56
N THR A 584 -28.35 6.63 -46.80
CA THR A 584 -27.64 5.87 -45.76
C THR A 584 -26.60 6.74 -45.03
N GLU A 585 -25.82 7.55 -45.74
CA GLU A 585 -24.83 8.45 -45.13
C GLU A 585 -25.49 9.52 -44.26
N ILE A 586 -26.63 10.07 -44.70
CA ILE A 586 -27.47 10.98 -43.89
C ILE A 586 -27.94 10.29 -42.62
N GLY A 587 -28.47 9.06 -42.73
CA GLY A 587 -28.93 8.32 -41.55
C GLY A 587 -27.81 7.84 -40.63
N ASN A 588 -26.63 7.50 -41.16
CA ASN A 588 -25.44 7.18 -40.36
C ASN A 588 -24.95 8.41 -39.58
N ALA A 589 -24.98 9.61 -40.16
CA ALA A 589 -24.69 10.86 -39.46
C ALA A 589 -25.66 11.10 -38.28
N LEU A 590 -26.96 10.83 -38.48
CA LEU A 590 -27.97 10.92 -37.44
C LEU A 590 -27.79 9.84 -36.36
N GLY A 591 -27.46 8.61 -36.76
CA GLY A 591 -27.11 7.51 -35.84
C GLY A 591 -25.89 7.85 -34.98
N TYR A 592 -24.93 8.58 -35.54
CA TYR A 592 -23.76 9.06 -34.81
C TYR A 592 -24.14 10.10 -33.75
N VAL A 593 -24.95 11.11 -34.09
CA VAL A 593 -25.49 12.08 -33.12
C VAL A 593 -26.29 11.37 -32.02
N ARG A 594 -27.10 10.37 -32.39
CA ARG A 594 -27.85 9.54 -31.43
C ARG A 594 -26.91 8.83 -30.45
N MET A 595 -25.86 8.20 -30.96
CA MET A 595 -24.89 7.45 -30.16
C MET A 595 -24.06 8.36 -29.24
N VAL A 596 -23.63 9.53 -29.74
CA VAL A 596 -22.92 10.53 -28.92
C VAL A 596 -23.81 11.02 -27.78
N ARG A 597 -25.10 11.25 -28.05
CA ARG A 597 -26.09 11.59 -27.01
C ARG A 597 -26.25 10.47 -25.98
N SER A 598 -26.43 9.22 -26.43
CA SER A 598 -26.52 8.06 -25.53
C SER A 598 -25.26 7.91 -24.67
N ALA A 599 -24.08 8.14 -25.25
CA ALA A 599 -22.80 8.09 -24.55
C ALA A 599 -22.65 9.22 -23.52
N GLY A 600 -23.08 10.45 -23.87
CA GLY A 600 -23.14 11.58 -22.95
C GLY A 600 -24.06 11.30 -21.76
N MET A 601 -25.24 10.74 -22.01
CA MET A 601 -26.19 10.35 -20.96
C MET A 601 -25.63 9.24 -20.06
N ASN A 602 -24.98 8.22 -20.63
CA ASN A 602 -24.31 7.16 -19.86
C ASN A 602 -23.18 7.72 -19.00
N TYR A 603 -22.38 8.66 -19.53
CA TYR A 603 -21.35 9.35 -18.76
C TYR A 603 -21.95 10.16 -17.60
N CYS A 604 -22.97 10.98 -17.84
CA CYS A 604 -23.67 11.73 -16.80
C CYS A 604 -24.28 10.81 -15.74
N SER A 605 -24.94 9.72 -16.15
CA SER A 605 -25.55 8.75 -15.24
C SER A 605 -24.51 8.14 -14.29
N ASN A 606 -23.34 7.75 -14.82
CA ASN A 606 -22.25 7.23 -14.00
C ASN A 606 -21.66 8.30 -13.07
N ALA A 607 -21.52 9.54 -13.53
CA ALA A 607 -20.98 10.64 -12.72
C ALA A 607 -21.93 11.04 -11.58
N ILE A 608 -23.24 10.93 -11.79
CA ILE A 608 -24.27 11.39 -10.86
C ILE A 608 -24.82 10.24 -9.98
N LYS A 609 -24.37 9.00 -10.18
CA LYS A 609 -24.83 7.81 -9.43
C LYS A 609 -24.81 7.97 -7.90
N PHE A 610 -23.95 8.83 -7.38
CA PHE A 610 -23.75 9.08 -5.95
C PHE A 610 -24.44 10.35 -5.43
N VAL A 611 -25.14 11.10 -6.29
CA VAL A 611 -25.88 12.31 -5.90
C VAL A 611 -27.35 11.93 -5.65
N PRO A 612 -27.87 12.07 -4.43
CA PRO A 612 -29.28 11.81 -4.12
C PRO A 612 -30.19 12.80 -4.87
N ASP A 613 -31.33 12.34 -5.39
CA ASP A 613 -32.46 13.14 -5.90
C ASP A 613 -32.15 14.48 -6.60
N LEU A 614 -31.65 14.40 -7.83
CA LEU A 614 -31.44 15.55 -8.75
C LEU A 614 -32.66 16.43 -8.98
N ASN A 615 -33.88 15.85 -8.88
CA ASN A 615 -35.11 16.50 -9.30
C ASN A 615 -35.83 17.24 -8.16
N HIS A 616 -35.49 16.99 -6.90
CA HIS A 616 -36.23 17.51 -5.74
C HIS A 616 -35.47 18.55 -4.90
N THR A 617 -34.13 18.51 -4.88
CA THR A 617 -33.33 19.49 -4.13
C THR A 617 -32.06 19.83 -4.89
N HIS A 618 -31.95 21.08 -5.37
CA HIS A 618 -30.65 21.63 -5.75
C HIS A 618 -29.82 21.81 -4.47
N PHE A 619 -29.06 20.77 -4.08
CA PHE A 619 -28.09 20.88 -2.99
C PHE A 619 -27.12 22.02 -3.33
N LYS A 620 -27.14 23.09 -2.53
CA LYS A 620 -26.19 24.21 -2.61
C LYS A 620 -25.11 23.97 -1.55
N PHE A 621 -24.10 23.17 -1.87
CA PHE A 621 -23.01 22.85 -0.96
C PHE A 621 -22.30 24.11 -0.44
N GLU A 622 -22.24 25.18 -1.22
CA GLU A 622 -21.72 26.50 -0.79
C GLU A 622 -22.49 27.06 0.41
N ALA A 623 -23.83 26.97 0.39
CA ALA A 623 -24.70 27.47 1.46
C ALA A 623 -24.51 26.69 2.76
N TYR A 624 -24.39 25.36 2.69
CA TYR A 624 -24.15 24.51 3.86
C TYR A 624 -22.73 24.64 4.41
N ALA A 625 -21.72 24.88 3.57
CA ALA A 625 -20.33 25.05 4.01
C ALA A 625 -20.04 26.46 4.57
N GLY A 626 -20.73 27.48 4.06
CA GLY A 626 -20.55 28.89 4.44
C GLY A 626 -21.40 29.32 5.64
N ASP A 627 -21.93 30.54 5.56
CA ASP A 627 -22.71 31.19 6.62
C ASP A 627 -24.20 30.76 6.68
N GLY A 628 -24.63 29.89 5.78
CA GLY A 628 -26.03 29.48 5.66
C GLY A 628 -26.85 30.40 4.75
N VAL A 629 -28.09 30.00 4.47
CA VAL A 629 -29.06 30.81 3.72
C VAL A 629 -30.32 30.92 4.57
N ALA A 630 -30.78 32.15 4.78
CA ALA A 630 -32.00 32.42 5.55
C ALA A 630 -33.26 31.99 4.78
N GLU A 631 -34.31 31.64 5.51
CA GLU A 631 -35.60 31.23 4.96
C GLU A 631 -36.22 32.35 4.10
N GLU A 632 -36.41 32.11 2.80
CA GLU A 632 -37.15 33.02 1.92
C GLU A 632 -38.61 32.56 1.79
N LYS A 633 -39.56 33.41 2.20
CA LYS A 633 -41.00 33.20 2.07
C LYS A 633 -41.57 34.11 0.99
N ASN A 634 -42.48 33.57 0.19
CA ASN A 634 -43.19 34.37 -0.80
C ASN A 634 -44.23 35.26 -0.08
N GLU A 635 -44.06 36.58 -0.12
CA GLU A 635 -44.85 37.55 0.67
C GLU A 635 -46.36 37.47 0.39
N GLU A 636 -46.77 37.06 -0.82
CA GLU A 636 -48.18 36.98 -1.23
C GLU A 636 -48.89 35.65 -0.93
N THR A 637 -48.15 34.55 -0.76
CA THR A 637 -48.75 33.20 -0.65
C THR A 637 -48.37 32.44 0.62
N GLY A 638 -47.46 32.98 1.43
CA GLY A 638 -47.01 32.35 2.69
C GLY A 638 -46.29 31.02 2.51
N LYS A 639 -46.02 30.60 1.27
CA LYS A 639 -45.26 29.38 0.96
C LYS A 639 -43.77 29.65 1.08
N VAL A 640 -43.08 28.76 1.78
CA VAL A 640 -41.61 28.71 1.85
C VAL A 640 -41.07 28.46 0.44
N LEU A 641 -40.23 29.36 -0.06
CA LEU A 641 -39.56 29.25 -1.36
C LEU A 641 -38.20 28.57 -1.23
N GLN A 642 -37.50 28.78 -0.11
CA GLN A 642 -36.24 28.12 0.25
C GLN A 642 -36.23 27.85 1.77
N ASP A 643 -35.96 26.60 2.15
CA ASP A 643 -35.81 26.18 3.54
C ASP A 643 -34.57 26.83 4.19
N GLU A 644 -34.61 27.02 5.51
CA GLU A 644 -33.46 27.53 6.29
C GLU A 644 -32.28 26.54 6.19
N ILE A 645 -31.15 27.02 5.65
CA ILE A 645 -29.92 26.25 5.57
C ILE A 645 -28.97 26.76 6.66
N VAL A 646 -28.73 25.95 7.69
CA VAL A 646 -27.75 26.23 8.72
C VAL A 646 -26.34 25.97 8.17
N GLY A 647 -25.53 27.03 8.08
CA GLY A 647 -24.15 26.95 7.59
C GLY A 647 -23.15 26.44 8.63
N ALA A 648 -22.22 25.59 8.20
CA ALA A 648 -21.19 24.97 9.04
C ALA A 648 -19.95 25.87 9.28
N LYS A 649 -19.86 27.05 8.63
CA LYS A 649 -18.76 28.03 8.77
C LYS A 649 -17.37 27.41 8.60
N LEU A 650 -17.19 26.64 7.53
CA LEU A 650 -15.93 25.99 7.18
C LEU A 650 -14.92 27.00 6.57
N SER A 651 -13.68 26.55 6.35
CA SER A 651 -12.62 27.41 5.78
C SER A 651 -13.01 27.98 4.41
N ARG A 652 -12.45 29.14 4.05
CA ARG A 652 -12.71 29.81 2.76
C ARG A 652 -12.42 28.88 1.57
N GLU A 653 -11.36 28.10 1.68
CA GLU A 653 -10.94 27.13 0.66
C GLU A 653 -12.00 26.04 0.47
N THR A 654 -12.62 25.58 1.56
CA THR A 654 -13.74 24.62 1.52
C THR A 654 -14.97 25.21 0.86
N VAL A 655 -15.30 26.49 1.14
CA VAL A 655 -16.44 27.18 0.52
C VAL A 655 -16.24 27.35 -0.98
N VAL A 656 -15.03 27.71 -1.43
CA VAL A 656 -14.69 27.80 -2.85
C VAL A 656 -14.79 26.44 -3.54
N ALA A 657 -14.30 25.37 -2.90
CA ALA A 657 -14.42 24.01 -3.42
C ALA A 657 -15.89 23.57 -3.53
N ALA A 658 -16.72 23.89 -2.54
CA ALA A 658 -18.15 23.62 -2.53
C ALA A 658 -18.88 24.36 -3.66
N ARG A 659 -18.54 25.63 -3.91
CA ARG A 659 -19.07 26.41 -5.05
C ARG A 659 -18.70 25.78 -6.41
N ASN A 660 -17.47 25.30 -6.54
CA ASN A 660 -17.04 24.59 -7.75
C ASN A 660 -17.84 23.29 -7.93
N LEU A 661 -18.06 22.54 -6.85
CA LEU A 661 -18.88 21.32 -6.88
C LEU A 661 -20.33 21.63 -7.28
N ASP A 662 -20.93 22.68 -6.72
CA ASP A 662 -22.27 23.16 -7.09
C ASP A 662 -22.37 23.48 -8.58
N SER A 663 -21.37 24.19 -9.13
CA SER A 663 -21.31 24.51 -10.56
C SER A 663 -21.22 23.26 -11.43
N VAL A 664 -20.40 22.28 -11.03
CA VAL A 664 -20.23 21.01 -11.76
C VAL A 664 -21.51 20.18 -11.70
N ILE A 665 -22.14 20.04 -10.53
CA ILE A 665 -23.41 19.32 -10.37
C ILE A 665 -24.52 20.00 -11.14
N SER A 666 -24.63 21.32 -11.07
CA SER A 666 -25.60 22.09 -11.87
C SER A 666 -25.40 21.86 -13.37
N THR A 667 -24.15 21.86 -13.85
CA THR A 667 -23.82 21.59 -15.25
C THR A 667 -24.17 20.15 -15.64
N LEU A 668 -23.85 19.17 -14.80
CA LEU A 668 -24.18 17.76 -15.04
C LEU A 668 -25.71 17.52 -15.02
N ALA A 669 -26.41 18.11 -14.06
CA ALA A 669 -27.87 18.04 -13.92
C ALA A 669 -28.56 18.69 -15.12
N LYS A 670 -28.11 19.87 -15.57
CA LYS A 670 -28.61 20.53 -16.77
C LYS A 670 -28.38 19.69 -18.03
N ASN A 671 -27.19 19.11 -18.19
CA ASN A 671 -26.90 18.23 -19.33
C ASN A 671 -27.66 16.88 -19.26
N PHE A 672 -28.09 16.45 -18.08
CA PHE A 672 -28.89 15.24 -17.87
C PHE A 672 -30.41 15.49 -18.05
N SER A 673 -30.91 16.66 -17.62
CA SER A 673 -32.32 17.05 -17.66
C SER A 673 -32.73 17.77 -18.94
N GLU A 674 -31.79 18.43 -19.63
CA GLU A 674 -31.99 18.84 -21.01
C GLU A 674 -32.24 17.58 -21.82
N ASN A 675 -33.52 17.32 -22.10
CA ASN A 675 -33.98 16.66 -23.29
C ASN A 675 -33.38 17.43 -24.46
N ASN A 676 -32.11 17.14 -24.75
CA ASN A 676 -31.39 17.64 -25.89
C ASN A 676 -32.01 16.94 -27.09
N ASP A 677 -33.17 17.48 -27.47
CA ASP A 677 -33.93 17.19 -28.67
C ASP A 677 -33.18 17.80 -29.87
N TYR A 678 -31.88 17.49 -29.96
CA TYR A 678 -31.04 17.82 -31.11
C TYR A 678 -31.73 17.37 -32.40
N PHE A 679 -32.46 16.25 -32.36
CA PHE A 679 -33.28 15.80 -33.48
C PHE A 679 -34.43 16.76 -33.82
N LYS A 680 -35.17 17.31 -32.84
CA LYS A 680 -36.23 18.29 -33.15
C LYS A 680 -35.65 19.59 -33.68
N VAL A 681 -34.52 20.05 -33.13
CA VAL A 681 -33.82 21.24 -33.63
C VAL A 681 -33.35 21.01 -35.06
N LEU A 682 -32.68 19.87 -35.33
CA LEU A 682 -32.23 19.52 -36.67
C LEU A 682 -33.41 19.40 -37.66
N VAL A 683 -34.50 18.72 -37.29
CA VAL A 683 -35.70 18.61 -38.14
C VAL A 683 -36.29 20.00 -38.42
N LYS A 684 -36.49 20.83 -37.39
CA LYS A 684 -37.09 22.16 -37.54
C LYS A 684 -36.27 23.09 -38.42
N VAL A 685 -34.94 23.12 -38.23
CA VAL A 685 -34.04 23.96 -39.04
C VAL A 685 -34.08 23.54 -40.51
N PHE A 686 -34.09 22.24 -40.81
CA PHE A 686 -34.20 21.77 -42.19
C PHE A 686 -35.61 21.97 -42.76
N GLN A 687 -36.67 21.84 -41.97
CA GLN A 687 -38.04 22.18 -42.36
C GLN A 687 -38.15 23.63 -42.82
N ASP A 688 -37.61 24.57 -42.04
CA ASP A 688 -37.60 26.00 -42.36
C ASP A 688 -36.86 26.29 -43.69
N VAL A 689 -35.77 25.58 -43.97
CA VAL A 689 -35.03 25.68 -45.24
C VAL A 689 -35.82 25.10 -46.42
N THR A 690 -36.51 23.97 -46.20
CA THR A 690 -37.31 23.29 -47.24
C THR A 690 -38.66 23.92 -47.55
N ALA A 691 -39.17 24.77 -46.66
CA ALA A 691 -40.41 25.52 -46.86
C ALA A 691 -40.26 26.69 -47.87
N SER A 692 -39.05 26.92 -48.39
CA SER A 692 -38.78 27.92 -49.43
C SER A 692 -39.41 27.55 -50.78
N ASP A 693 -39.92 28.56 -51.49
CA ASP A 693 -40.69 28.39 -52.74
C ASP A 693 -39.84 27.80 -53.90
N GLU A 694 -38.51 27.75 -53.72
CA GLU A 694 -37.52 27.19 -54.65
C GLU A 694 -37.46 25.65 -54.63
N GLN A 695 -38.02 24.96 -53.62
CA GLN A 695 -37.84 23.51 -53.42
C GLN A 695 -39.09 22.65 -53.71
N LYS A 696 -39.98 23.10 -54.61
CA LYS A 696 -41.23 22.40 -54.98
C LYS A 696 -41.03 20.97 -55.54
N HIS A 697 -39.86 20.64 -56.07
CA HIS A 697 -39.55 19.30 -56.60
C HIS A 697 -39.43 18.22 -55.52
N LEU A 698 -39.14 18.59 -54.27
CA LEU A 698 -38.97 17.65 -53.16
C LEU A 698 -40.28 16.98 -52.72
N VAL A 699 -41.44 17.54 -53.10
CA VAL A 699 -42.80 17.05 -52.78
C VAL A 699 -43.08 15.62 -53.30
N ASN A 700 -42.27 15.12 -54.23
CA ASN A 700 -42.46 13.80 -54.83
C ASN A 700 -41.52 12.72 -54.28
N PHE A 701 -40.75 13.00 -53.22
CA PHE A 701 -39.80 12.04 -52.65
C PHE A 701 -40.49 10.75 -52.18
N TYR A 702 -41.64 10.81 -51.53
CA TYR A 702 -42.36 9.60 -51.07
C TYR A 702 -42.67 8.60 -52.21
N THR A 703 -42.79 9.06 -53.46
CA THR A 703 -43.06 8.23 -54.64
C THR A 703 -41.85 7.40 -55.06
N ILE A 704 -40.61 7.79 -54.71
CA ILE A 704 -39.38 7.05 -55.05
C ILE A 704 -39.07 5.92 -54.05
N LEU A 705 -39.66 5.99 -52.85
CA LEU A 705 -39.35 5.10 -51.73
C LEU A 705 -39.61 3.62 -52.02
N PRO A 706 -40.75 3.19 -52.62
CA PRO A 706 -40.98 1.78 -52.94
C PRO A 706 -39.81 1.14 -53.70
N ALA A 707 -39.28 1.83 -54.71
CA ALA A 707 -38.17 1.30 -55.48
C ALA A 707 -36.81 1.35 -54.79
N LEU A 708 -36.59 2.35 -53.93
CA LEU A 708 -35.42 2.39 -53.05
C LEU A 708 -35.43 1.26 -52.03
N THR A 709 -36.59 0.88 -51.50
CA THR A 709 -36.69 -0.25 -50.58
C THR A 709 -36.36 -1.58 -51.27
N ILE A 710 -36.79 -1.79 -52.52
CA ILE A 710 -36.40 -2.98 -53.31
C ILE A 710 -34.88 -3.00 -53.51
N ASN A 711 -34.28 -1.87 -53.93
CA ASN A 711 -32.83 -1.79 -54.11
C ASN A 711 -32.07 -2.04 -52.79
N TYR A 712 -32.57 -1.51 -51.68
CA TYR A 712 -31.99 -1.73 -50.36
C TYR A 712 -32.02 -3.21 -49.95
N VAL A 713 -33.13 -3.91 -50.18
CA VAL A 713 -33.25 -5.34 -49.86
C VAL A 713 -32.31 -6.17 -50.75
N GLU A 714 -32.30 -5.95 -52.07
CA GLU A 714 -31.39 -6.65 -53.00
C GLU A 714 -29.92 -6.47 -52.60
N THR A 715 -29.51 -5.24 -52.30
CA THR A 715 -28.11 -4.93 -51.95
C THR A 715 -27.73 -5.48 -50.58
N THR A 716 -28.65 -5.51 -49.61
CA THR A 716 -28.41 -6.08 -48.28
C THR A 716 -28.28 -7.60 -48.33
N VAL A 717 -29.11 -8.29 -49.12
CA VAL A 717 -28.97 -9.74 -49.32
C VAL A 717 -27.64 -10.07 -49.99
N GLN A 718 -27.26 -9.32 -51.03
CA GLN A 718 -25.95 -9.48 -51.68
C GLN A 718 -24.78 -9.23 -50.72
N ALA A 719 -24.87 -8.21 -49.86
CA ALA A 719 -23.85 -7.90 -48.86
C ALA A 719 -23.71 -9.02 -47.82
N LYS A 720 -24.83 -9.63 -47.37
CA LYS A 720 -24.85 -10.79 -46.46
C LYS A 720 -24.26 -12.04 -47.12
N ASP A 721 -24.60 -12.33 -48.38
CA ASP A 721 -24.03 -13.46 -49.13
C ASP A 721 -22.50 -13.34 -49.29
N LEU A 722 -22.00 -12.11 -49.46
CA LEU A 722 -20.57 -11.83 -49.58
C LEU A 722 -19.81 -12.06 -48.26
N MET A 723 -20.48 -11.95 -47.11
CA MET A 723 -19.88 -12.30 -45.81
C MET A 723 -19.57 -13.80 -45.73
N TYR A 724 -20.48 -14.66 -46.19
CA TYR A 724 -20.29 -16.11 -46.19
C TYR A 724 -19.23 -16.59 -47.18
N LYS A 725 -19.01 -15.85 -48.29
CA LYS A 725 -18.07 -16.21 -49.36
C LYS A 725 -16.63 -15.70 -49.14
N ASN A 726 -16.31 -15.15 -47.97
CA ASN A 726 -14.97 -14.69 -47.53
C ASN A 726 -14.17 -13.88 -48.59
N THR A 727 -14.85 -12.99 -49.32
CA THR A 727 -14.24 -12.20 -50.40
C THR A 727 -13.69 -10.87 -49.85
N ARG A 728 -12.39 -10.83 -49.47
CA ARG A 728 -11.70 -9.68 -48.84
C ARG A 728 -11.69 -8.34 -49.61
N ARG A 729 -12.18 -8.31 -50.86
CA ARG A 729 -12.13 -7.12 -51.74
C ARG A 729 -13.46 -6.38 -51.90
N ARG A 730 -14.59 -6.95 -51.47
CA ARG A 730 -15.92 -6.35 -51.60
C ARG A 730 -16.46 -5.92 -50.24
N GLU A 731 -17.30 -4.89 -50.22
CA GLU A 731 -18.00 -4.44 -49.01
C GLU A 731 -18.93 -5.55 -48.51
N SER A 732 -18.84 -5.89 -47.23
CA SER A 732 -19.63 -6.97 -46.64
C SER A 732 -20.13 -6.53 -45.26
N TYR A 733 -21.43 -6.46 -45.08
CA TYR A 733 -22.05 -5.96 -43.85
C TYR A 733 -23.39 -6.67 -43.60
N PHE A 734 -23.77 -6.82 -42.33
CA PHE A 734 -24.99 -7.53 -41.94
C PHE A 734 -26.13 -6.61 -41.47
N SER A 735 -25.83 -5.35 -41.15
CA SER A 735 -26.78 -4.30 -40.74
C SER A 735 -26.47 -3.02 -41.51
N ASP A 736 -27.53 -2.31 -41.91
CA ASP A 736 -27.49 -1.03 -42.65
C ASP A 736 -28.70 -0.17 -42.25
N ASP A 737 -28.90 -0.02 -40.93
CA ASP A 737 -30.07 0.68 -40.39
C ASP A 737 -30.03 2.19 -40.66
N GLY A 738 -28.86 2.71 -41.07
CA GLY A 738 -28.68 4.07 -41.56
C GLY A 738 -29.62 4.41 -42.71
N PHE A 739 -29.90 3.49 -43.62
CA PHE A 739 -30.87 3.76 -44.70
C PHE A 739 -32.28 4.06 -44.16
N ALA A 740 -32.78 3.22 -43.24
CA ALA A 740 -34.11 3.38 -42.66
C ALA A 740 -34.24 4.68 -41.84
N ILE A 741 -33.22 5.02 -41.05
CA ILE A 741 -33.17 6.28 -40.29
C ILE A 741 -33.13 7.48 -41.23
N GLY A 742 -32.35 7.41 -42.32
CA GLY A 742 -32.28 8.46 -43.33
C GLY A 742 -33.62 8.70 -44.02
N VAL A 743 -34.33 7.64 -44.43
CA VAL A 743 -35.67 7.74 -45.02
C VAL A 743 -36.66 8.39 -44.05
N ALA A 744 -36.70 7.91 -42.80
CA ALA A 744 -37.61 8.45 -41.79
C ALA A 744 -37.34 9.94 -41.50
N TYR A 745 -36.06 10.34 -41.43
CA TYR A 745 -35.68 11.73 -41.22
C TYR A 745 -36.08 12.63 -42.39
N ILE A 746 -35.85 12.20 -43.63
CA ILE A 746 -36.21 12.99 -44.82
C ILE A 746 -37.74 13.10 -44.96
N LEU A 747 -38.49 12.02 -44.68
CA LEU A 747 -39.95 12.07 -44.65
C LEU A 747 -40.48 13.05 -43.59
N ALA A 748 -39.83 13.11 -42.42
CA ALA A 748 -40.19 14.04 -41.36
C ALA A 748 -39.84 15.50 -41.70
N ILE A 749 -38.71 15.75 -42.39
CA ILE A 749 -38.37 17.10 -42.88
C ILE A 749 -39.37 17.58 -43.93
N LEU A 750 -39.74 16.70 -44.87
CA LEU A 750 -40.60 17.08 -46.00
C LEU A 750 -42.11 16.99 -45.69
N ASP A 751 -42.47 16.58 -44.48
CA ASP A 751 -43.86 16.36 -44.04
C ASP A 751 -44.65 15.44 -44.99
N GLN A 752 -44.02 14.33 -45.41
CA GLN A 752 -44.57 13.38 -46.39
C GLN A 752 -44.96 12.03 -45.78
N GLY A 753 -44.98 11.91 -44.44
CA GLY A 753 -45.28 10.66 -43.74
C GLY A 753 -46.64 10.07 -44.13
N GLU A 754 -47.71 10.86 -43.96
CA GLU A 754 -49.07 10.41 -44.29
C GLU A 754 -49.23 10.06 -45.78
N GLN A 755 -48.52 10.76 -46.66
CA GLN A 755 -48.56 10.52 -48.10
C GLN A 755 -47.87 9.21 -48.49
N PHE A 756 -46.83 8.82 -47.76
CA PHE A 756 -46.17 7.53 -47.92
C PHE A 756 -47.01 6.39 -47.34
N ASP A 757 -47.60 6.58 -46.16
CA ASP A 757 -48.48 5.58 -45.54
C ASP A 757 -49.72 5.30 -46.41
N ALA A 758 -50.25 6.33 -47.08
CA ALA A 758 -51.34 6.20 -48.05
C ALA A 758 -50.99 5.39 -49.31
N LEU A 759 -49.73 4.96 -49.50
CA LEU A 759 -49.34 4.02 -50.56
C LEU A 759 -49.53 2.54 -50.14
N HIS A 760 -49.75 2.26 -48.85
CA HIS A 760 -49.86 0.91 -48.27
C HIS A 760 -48.76 -0.06 -48.77
N TRP A 761 -47.55 0.46 -49.03
CA TRP A 761 -46.47 -0.26 -49.71
C TRP A 761 -46.05 -1.54 -48.99
N PHE A 762 -45.88 -1.48 -47.67
CA PHE A 762 -45.46 -2.65 -46.90
C PHE A 762 -46.55 -3.73 -46.83
N GLU A 763 -47.83 -3.39 -46.94
CA GLU A 763 -48.91 -4.38 -47.02
C GLU A 763 -48.93 -5.13 -48.35
N GLU A 764 -48.45 -4.49 -49.42
CA GLU A 764 -48.30 -5.12 -50.74
C GLU A 764 -47.09 -6.07 -50.77
N VAL A 765 -45.97 -5.70 -50.14
CA VAL A 765 -44.72 -6.49 -50.14
C VAL A 765 -44.78 -7.70 -49.20
N VAL A 766 -45.62 -7.68 -48.16
CA VAL A 766 -45.78 -8.80 -47.22
C VAL A 766 -46.63 -9.94 -47.80
N ARG A 767 -47.40 -9.65 -48.85
CA ARG A 767 -48.25 -10.60 -49.56
C ARG A 767 -47.46 -11.41 -50.57
#